data_AF-H2ASI6-F1
#
_entry.id   AF-H2ASI6-F1
#
_cell.length_a   1.000
_cell.length_b   1.000
_cell.length_c   1.000
_cell.angle_alpha   90.00
_cell.angle_beta   90.00
_cell.angle_gamma   90.00
#
_symmetry.space_group_name_H-M   'P 1'
#
loop_
_entity.id
_entity.type
_entity.pdbx_description
1 polymer ?
#
loop_
_entity_poly.entity_id
_entity_poly.type
_entity_poly.pdbx_seq_one_letter_code
_entity_poly.pdbx_strand_id
1 'polypeptide(L)'
;MGLSRTLGGIYRRGTFELKKWKYDDVATTTKQIDSAQLLGAVNTNHENKTNKVHDSDLPVGQRYSKNFKLSSYFGILCILLLSCICYFRILDGADSSQCRPIYMYPSYARIDGFDTRFNTLAKKYHLYLYREQGLDTEPLADQEIQLDGIPVLFIPGNAGSFKQSRSIASECANIFFKSRDDIEHANTRNLDFFTADFNEDFTAFHGRTMLDQAEYLNDAIRYILALYQESASYKNSDMPLPQSVLIVAHSMGGIVARLMPTLENHIAGSVNSILSLSTPHAASPVTFDGDILKIYKKINDYWRTQLDDESSFFSQNMSLVSVTGGISDDVLPADYAAVHDLLPQTNGFTTFTTTVPQVWTPIDHLAIVWCKQLRTIIAKLLLEMVDLRTHSKTRPLNERIQLSKNFLLSGFESYFIEDSPIRNPKTMAMNIDTTFSSGTTELQANQTLTLKKNTLTEEHKFYKVVLPKNKNHPYSFSLITSLDSVKVLFCFTNPRTSTLSSIRCVDGNNNMRIVPNSSEETKYPADSSIGESMRHFKLLTVGGQDLESYDFIIIEKPDEGAFQTDDDFVEASLAANEEVIVDKVSPLHLFFKGRTIRLYSDNTLLTKDLQFTNLWDSLFSYRLRIKGQTGKNSAFQPFIRQWINEPFETKWHLNILHNNKVDINFHNVAPFIPVNISAPKPLHLSTTLPHDTKIEITLNINWSLTMKMLFIRYRLAIASFPTSILALIIACQFYTYYKSSKFVSFPSMLSHTLEKYGISLLFIYMSLSPLVNLECIQRLLYFFDPIKLNKPFLLENKRMLTNFYFLGIRSWLMSWIGPLFATMAVGALYAICKIIDLLTILARNFVSGRSVKRSTTRVFIDRYRILSCCLLAAGVVFYIPYQLAYVICVVIQLGTCLRVMLGTEDKNLLNYNVSLLLLMLFTMAIEIPTIIVFLHNVSIGWEATFNSHHNSMSILPIVMLVSSNSNFNMPHFGKSSIDWHAISALLGYMSIFSLIYGIRNLYWIHYILNIVFCWLFYGSIMNYVNAI
;
A
#
# COMPACT_ATOMS: atom_id res chain seq x y z
N MET A 1 4.35 15.89 -0.06
CA MET A 1 4.47 16.82 1.09
C MET A 1 5.73 17.70 1.10
N GLY A 2 6.56 17.73 0.05
CA GLY A 2 7.70 18.67 -0.04
C GLY A 2 7.38 20.09 -0.52
N LEU A 3 6.12 20.37 -0.90
CA LEU A 3 5.69 21.67 -1.45
C LEU A 3 4.85 22.54 -0.49
N SER A 4 4.40 22.02 0.66
CA SER A 4 3.62 22.83 1.61
C SER A 4 4.49 23.63 2.59
N ARG A 5 5.74 23.23 2.81
CA ARG A 5 6.67 23.95 3.70
C ARG A 5 7.27 25.22 3.11
N THR A 6 7.26 25.37 1.78
CA THR A 6 7.82 26.55 1.08
C THR A 6 6.81 27.68 0.87
N LEU A 7 5.50 27.44 1.01
CA LEU A 7 4.45 28.46 0.81
C LEU A 7 3.92 29.08 2.11
N GLY A 8 4.23 28.50 3.28
CA GLY A 8 3.81 29.02 4.60
C GLY A 8 4.58 30.26 5.09
N GLY A 9 5.67 30.65 4.42
CA GLY A 9 6.56 31.75 4.85
C GLY A 9 6.22 33.15 4.31
N ILE A 10 5.24 33.29 3.40
CA ILE A 10 5.02 34.56 2.67
C ILE A 10 3.75 35.32 3.14
N TYR A 11 2.96 34.78 4.08
CA TYR A 11 1.73 35.41 4.58
C TYR A 11 1.88 36.24 5.87
N ARG A 12 3.02 36.93 6.04
CA ARG A 12 3.19 37.97 7.08
C ARG A 12 3.98 39.17 6.53
N ARG A 13 3.29 40.05 5.81
CA ARG A 13 3.46 41.53 5.77
C ARG A 13 2.89 42.07 4.45
N GLY A 14 2.00 43.05 4.53
CA GLY A 14 1.60 43.86 3.37
C GLY A 14 0.10 44.10 3.26
N THR A 15 -0.44 44.96 4.12
CA THR A 15 -1.70 45.68 3.90
C THR A 15 -1.55 46.62 2.70
N PHE A 16 -2.36 46.48 1.66
CA PHE A 16 -2.61 47.56 0.69
C PHE A 16 -4.04 47.52 0.15
N GLU A 17 -4.64 48.70 0.09
CA GLU A 17 -6.05 49.02 -0.17
C GLU A 17 -6.53 48.67 -1.59
N LEU A 18 -7.78 48.21 -1.69
CA LEU A 18 -8.53 48.02 -2.94
C LEU A 18 -9.33 49.29 -3.27
N LYS A 19 -8.94 50.01 -4.33
CA LYS A 19 -9.80 51.01 -5.00
C LYS A 19 -10.63 50.36 -6.09
N LYS A 20 -11.96 50.41 -5.93
CA LYS A 20 -13.00 50.09 -6.93
C LYS A 20 -12.97 51.07 -8.10
N TRP A 21 -13.09 50.57 -9.34
CA TRP A 21 -13.66 51.32 -10.47
C TRP A 21 -14.74 50.47 -11.16
N LYS A 22 -15.94 51.05 -11.26
CA LYS A 22 -17.10 50.65 -12.07
C LYS A 22 -16.93 51.19 -13.49
N TYR A 23 -17.53 50.56 -14.50
CA TYR A 23 -18.08 51.28 -15.66
C TYR A 23 -19.26 50.53 -16.27
N ASP A 24 -20.32 51.31 -16.60
CA ASP A 24 -21.63 50.93 -17.10
C ASP A 24 -21.69 50.86 -18.65
N ASP A 25 -22.83 50.33 -19.14
CA ASP A 25 -23.30 50.14 -20.52
C ASP A 25 -23.38 51.39 -21.43
N VAL A 26 -23.48 51.17 -22.76
CA VAL A 26 -24.57 51.63 -23.68
C VAL A 26 -24.14 51.78 -25.17
N ALA A 27 -24.77 50.95 -26.03
CA ALA A 27 -25.45 51.16 -27.34
C ALA A 27 -24.80 51.71 -28.67
N THR A 28 -25.08 50.90 -29.73
CA THR A 28 -25.69 51.19 -31.07
C THR A 28 -24.96 51.80 -32.30
N THR A 29 -25.31 51.18 -33.46
CA THR A 29 -25.39 51.64 -34.89
C THR A 29 -24.07 51.81 -35.67
N THR A 30 -23.88 51.43 -36.96
CA THR A 30 -24.76 51.56 -38.17
C THR A 30 -24.26 50.69 -39.36
N LYS A 31 -25.13 50.46 -40.36
CA LYS A 31 -24.95 49.71 -41.64
C LYS A 31 -24.25 50.51 -42.78
N GLN A 32 -23.66 49.79 -43.75
CA GLN A 32 -23.64 50.05 -45.22
C GLN A 32 -23.00 48.82 -45.91
N ILE A 33 -23.71 47.95 -46.65
CA ILE A 33 -24.14 47.96 -48.07
C ILE A 33 -23.03 48.31 -49.07
N ASP A 34 -22.62 47.34 -49.90
CA ASP A 34 -22.70 47.46 -51.36
C ASP A 34 -22.58 46.11 -52.11
N SER A 35 -23.07 46.14 -53.34
CA SER A 35 -23.74 45.07 -54.10
C SER A 35 -23.05 44.67 -55.43
N ALA A 36 -23.65 43.64 -56.08
CA ALA A 36 -23.62 43.30 -57.53
C ALA A 36 -22.44 42.46 -58.03
N GLN A 37 -22.52 41.54 -59.01
CA GLN A 37 -23.52 40.93 -59.91
C GLN A 37 -22.77 39.71 -60.55
N LEU A 38 -23.34 38.51 -60.65
CA LEU A 38 -24.18 37.96 -61.75
C LEU A 38 -23.46 37.73 -63.10
N LEU A 39 -23.54 36.47 -63.58
CA LEU A 39 -23.33 35.87 -64.93
C LEU A 39 -22.48 34.60 -64.77
N GLY A 40 -22.77 33.43 -65.34
CA GLY A 40 -23.68 33.02 -66.40
C GLY A 40 -23.10 31.69 -66.93
N ALA A 41 -23.93 30.67 -67.06
CA ALA A 41 -23.57 29.32 -67.47
C ALA A 41 -23.14 29.22 -68.96
N VAL A 42 -22.52 28.10 -69.36
CA VAL A 42 -22.97 27.17 -70.43
C VAL A 42 -21.80 26.36 -71.05
N ASN A 43 -21.98 25.03 -71.04
CA ASN A 43 -21.49 23.96 -71.96
C ASN A 43 -19.98 23.70 -72.15
N THR A 44 -19.48 22.54 -72.61
CA THR A 44 -19.82 21.10 -72.69
C THR A 44 -18.58 20.46 -73.32
N ASN A 45 -18.10 19.29 -72.85
CA ASN A 45 -17.81 18.08 -73.66
C ASN A 45 -16.61 17.22 -73.18
N HIS A 46 -16.96 15.94 -73.00
CA HIS A 46 -16.27 14.68 -73.28
C HIS A 46 -14.78 14.44 -72.92
N GLU A 47 -14.63 13.40 -72.10
CA GLU A 47 -13.67 12.29 -72.19
C GLU A 47 -12.16 12.55 -72.01
N ASN A 48 -11.65 12.11 -70.86
CA ASN A 48 -10.89 10.85 -70.83
C ASN A 48 -10.69 10.32 -69.40
N LYS A 49 -11.14 9.08 -69.19
CA LYS A 49 -10.87 8.28 -67.98
C LYS A 49 -9.39 7.91 -67.94
N THR A 50 -8.65 8.44 -66.96
CA THR A 50 -7.50 7.78 -66.37
C THR A 50 -7.60 7.90 -64.86
N ASN A 51 -7.45 6.75 -64.17
CA ASN A 51 -7.68 6.55 -62.75
C ASN A 51 -6.91 7.57 -61.88
N LYS A 52 -7.61 8.60 -61.39
CA LYS A 52 -7.20 9.36 -60.19
C LYS A 52 -7.68 8.59 -58.97
N VAL A 53 -6.76 7.89 -58.32
CA VAL A 53 -6.92 7.44 -56.94
C VAL A 53 -7.19 8.68 -56.07
N HIS A 54 -8.29 8.64 -55.31
CA HIS A 54 -8.72 9.69 -54.39
C HIS A 54 -7.59 10.16 -53.47
N ASP A 55 -7.13 11.39 -53.67
CA ASP A 55 -6.12 12.07 -52.85
C ASP A 55 -6.77 13.04 -51.84
N SER A 56 -7.98 12.70 -51.36
CA SER A 56 -8.86 13.62 -50.63
C SER A 56 -9.15 13.20 -49.19
N ASP A 57 -8.16 12.72 -48.42
CA ASP A 57 -8.37 12.27 -47.03
C ASP A 57 -7.20 12.56 -46.06
N LEU A 58 -6.49 13.69 -46.19
CA LEU A 58 -5.49 14.09 -45.18
C LEU A 58 -5.60 15.60 -44.82
N PRO A 59 -5.95 15.95 -43.57
CA PRO A 59 -6.37 17.30 -43.22
C PRO A 59 -5.18 18.22 -42.95
N VAL A 60 -4.96 19.18 -43.85
CA VAL A 60 -4.14 20.35 -43.60
C VAL A 60 -5.06 21.48 -43.15
N GLY A 61 -5.09 21.78 -41.84
CA GLY A 61 -5.63 23.05 -41.32
C GLY A 61 -7.03 23.06 -40.70
N GLN A 62 -7.60 21.96 -40.20
CA GLN A 62 -8.91 21.99 -39.54
C GLN A 62 -8.88 22.27 -38.03
N ARG A 63 -9.89 23.05 -37.58
CA ARG A 63 -10.35 23.12 -36.18
C ARG A 63 -10.53 21.70 -35.66
N TYR A 64 -9.92 21.38 -34.52
CA TYR A 64 -10.12 20.07 -33.87
C TYR A 64 -11.60 19.71 -33.79
N SER A 65 -11.95 18.43 -34.02
CA SER A 65 -13.35 18.03 -33.95
C SER A 65 -13.93 18.36 -32.58
N LYS A 66 -15.23 18.64 -32.58
CA LYS A 66 -15.98 18.90 -31.35
C LYS A 66 -15.87 17.72 -30.38
N ASN A 67 -15.87 16.49 -30.91
CA ASN A 67 -15.79 15.25 -30.14
C ASN A 67 -14.43 15.07 -29.46
N PHE A 68 -13.32 15.36 -30.15
CA PHE A 68 -11.99 15.29 -29.56
C PHE A 68 -11.81 16.29 -28.40
N LYS A 69 -12.24 17.55 -28.61
CA LYS A 69 -12.19 18.56 -27.55
C LYS A 69 -13.03 18.13 -26.35
N LEU A 70 -14.25 17.66 -26.59
CA LEU A 70 -15.15 17.18 -25.53
C LEU A 70 -14.53 16.02 -24.74
N SER A 71 -13.96 15.03 -25.42
CA SER A 71 -13.27 13.89 -24.78
C SER A 71 -12.06 14.34 -23.97
N SER A 72 -11.27 15.28 -24.48
CA SER A 72 -10.09 15.81 -23.77
C SER A 72 -10.49 16.61 -22.53
N TYR A 73 -11.51 17.47 -22.63
CA TYR A 73 -12.04 18.20 -21.47
C TYR A 73 -12.66 17.26 -20.43
N PHE A 74 -13.35 16.20 -20.88
CA PHE A 74 -13.84 15.16 -19.99
C PHE A 74 -12.71 14.44 -19.26
N GLY A 75 -11.62 14.08 -19.95
CA GLY A 75 -10.44 13.49 -19.32
C GLY A 75 -9.81 14.40 -18.26
N ILE A 76 -9.69 15.70 -18.54
CA ILE A 76 -9.22 16.70 -17.57
C ILE A 76 -10.18 16.80 -16.37
N LEU A 77 -11.49 16.82 -16.63
CA LEU A 77 -12.50 16.84 -15.57
C LEU A 77 -12.39 15.59 -14.67
N CYS A 78 -12.18 14.40 -15.25
CA CYS A 78 -11.95 13.17 -14.49
C CYS A 78 -10.71 13.27 -13.60
N ILE A 79 -9.59 13.82 -14.11
CA ILE A 79 -8.38 14.06 -13.31
C ILE A 79 -8.68 15.00 -12.14
N LEU A 80 -9.35 16.13 -12.40
CA LEU A 80 -9.69 17.11 -11.37
C LEU A 80 -10.66 16.55 -10.34
N LEU A 81 -11.67 15.81 -10.77
CA LEU A 81 -12.67 15.19 -9.90
C LEU A 81 -12.05 14.09 -9.04
N LEU A 82 -11.21 13.22 -9.60
CA LEU A 82 -10.51 12.19 -8.84
C LEU A 82 -9.55 12.82 -7.81
N SER A 83 -8.80 13.85 -8.21
CA SER A 83 -7.90 14.59 -7.32
C SER A 83 -8.67 15.29 -6.20
N CYS A 84 -9.81 15.90 -6.52
CA CYS A 84 -10.72 16.53 -5.57
C CYS A 84 -11.28 15.50 -4.57
N ILE A 85 -11.77 14.35 -5.04
CA ILE A 85 -12.24 13.26 -4.16
C ILE A 85 -11.11 12.78 -3.25
N CYS A 86 -9.91 12.53 -3.78
CA CYS A 86 -8.78 12.06 -2.99
C CYS A 86 -8.40 13.07 -1.89
N TYR A 87 -8.44 14.36 -2.19
CA TYR A 87 -8.06 15.42 -1.26
C TYR A 87 -9.15 15.73 -0.22
N PHE A 88 -10.42 15.81 -0.61
CA PHE A 88 -11.50 16.26 0.26
C PHE A 88 -12.29 15.13 0.94
N ARG A 89 -12.22 13.88 0.46
CA ARG A 89 -12.94 12.77 1.11
C ARG A 89 -12.21 12.34 2.38
N ILE A 90 -12.76 12.75 3.52
CA ILE A 90 -12.31 12.33 4.85
C ILE A 90 -12.74 10.88 5.11
N LEU A 91 -11.91 10.15 5.85
CA LEU A 91 -12.23 8.81 6.35
C LEU A 91 -13.01 8.97 7.66
N ASP A 92 -14.14 8.28 7.78
CA ASP A 92 -15.07 8.42 8.90
C ASP A 92 -15.14 7.11 9.71
N GLY A 93 -15.57 7.17 10.97
CA GLY A 93 -15.79 5.98 11.80
C GLY A 93 -14.51 5.16 12.04
N ALA A 94 -14.58 3.85 11.80
CA ALA A 94 -13.46 2.92 12.02
C ALA A 94 -12.23 3.20 11.16
N ASP A 95 -12.37 3.97 10.08
CA ASP A 95 -11.27 4.34 9.18
C ASP A 95 -10.64 5.70 9.54
N SER A 96 -11.14 6.37 10.58
CA SER A 96 -10.59 7.63 11.08
C SER A 96 -9.35 7.36 11.96
N SER A 97 -8.24 8.03 11.66
CA SER A 97 -7.03 7.95 12.47
C SER A 97 -7.23 8.69 13.80
N GLN A 98 -7.07 7.96 14.91
CA GLN A 98 -7.19 8.44 16.30
C GLN A 98 -5.87 8.22 17.04
N CYS A 99 -4.76 8.29 16.31
CA CYS A 99 -3.44 8.08 16.86
C CYS A 99 -3.04 9.22 17.83
N ARG A 100 -2.60 8.87 19.04
CA ARG A 100 -2.25 9.86 20.07
C ARG A 100 -0.75 10.20 20.08
N PRO A 101 -0.39 11.48 20.25
CA PRO A 101 1.00 11.90 20.34
C PRO A 101 1.61 11.50 21.69
N ILE A 102 2.95 11.49 21.75
CA ILE A 102 3.71 11.08 22.94
C ILE A 102 4.86 12.04 23.25
N TYR A 103 5.33 11.98 24.49
CA TYR A 103 6.52 12.67 24.97
C TYR A 103 7.53 11.63 25.48
N MET A 104 8.82 11.92 25.33
CA MET A 104 9.93 11.06 25.70
C MET A 104 11.20 11.89 25.88
N TYR A 105 12.20 11.33 26.54
CA TYR A 105 13.48 11.98 26.84
C TYR A 105 14.63 11.21 26.19
N PRO A 106 14.77 11.33 24.85
CA PRO A 106 15.69 10.49 24.10
C PRO A 106 17.14 10.97 24.27
N SER A 107 18.04 10.04 24.55
CA SER A 107 19.49 10.21 24.45
C SER A 107 20.06 9.23 23.44
N TYR A 108 21.05 9.67 22.66
CA TYR A 108 21.71 8.85 21.64
C TYR A 108 23.21 8.88 21.84
N ALA A 109 23.81 7.72 22.07
CA ALA A 109 25.24 7.54 22.08
C ALA A 109 25.69 7.04 20.70
N ARG A 110 26.57 7.79 20.03
CA ARG A 110 27.17 7.34 18.78
C ARG A 110 28.21 6.26 19.07
N ILE A 111 28.16 5.16 18.31
CA ILE A 111 29.11 4.05 18.45
C ILE A 111 30.32 4.31 17.55
N ASP A 112 31.23 5.17 18.00
CA ASP A 112 32.40 5.60 17.20
C ASP A 112 33.43 4.49 16.97
N GLY A 113 33.41 3.43 17.77
CA GLY A 113 34.28 2.27 17.57
C GLY A 113 33.94 1.47 16.31
N PHE A 114 32.70 1.53 15.81
CA PHE A 114 32.31 0.91 14.54
C PHE A 114 32.65 1.84 13.37
N ASP A 115 33.92 1.85 13.01
CA ASP A 115 34.48 2.72 11.98
C ASP A 115 34.90 1.96 10.71
N THR A 116 35.68 2.65 9.87
CA THR A 116 36.15 2.13 8.58
C THR A 116 37.05 0.91 8.66
N ARG A 117 37.57 0.56 9.85
CA ARG A 117 38.31 -0.68 10.08
C ARG A 117 37.39 -1.90 9.98
N PHE A 118 36.10 -1.74 10.30
CA PHE A 118 35.10 -2.80 10.23
C PHE A 118 34.34 -2.79 8.92
N ASN A 119 33.93 -1.62 8.43
CA ASN A 119 33.22 -1.50 7.15
C ASN A 119 33.49 -0.14 6.50
N THR A 120 33.82 -0.12 5.20
CA THR A 120 34.07 1.12 4.44
C THR A 120 32.87 2.07 4.43
N LEU A 121 31.66 1.53 4.52
CA LEU A 121 30.40 2.27 4.61
C LEU A 121 30.25 3.02 5.94
N ALA A 122 31.08 2.78 6.96
CA ALA A 122 31.06 3.54 8.21
C ALA A 122 31.47 5.03 8.04
N LYS A 123 32.01 5.42 6.87
CA LYS A 123 32.14 6.84 6.51
C LYS A 123 30.80 7.48 6.18
N LYS A 124 29.87 6.68 5.64
CA LYS A 124 28.56 7.10 5.14
C LYS A 124 27.44 6.85 6.14
N TYR A 125 27.51 5.75 6.89
CA TYR A 125 26.47 5.32 7.82
C TYR A 125 27.00 5.30 9.24
N HIS A 126 26.09 5.47 10.19
CA HIS A 126 26.41 5.51 11.61
C HIS A 126 25.51 4.56 12.40
N LEU A 127 25.99 4.15 13.57
CA LEU A 127 25.25 3.33 14.51
C LEU A 127 25.14 4.10 15.82
N TYR A 128 23.93 4.16 16.37
CA TYR A 128 23.67 4.79 17.66
C TYR A 128 23.06 3.79 18.63
N LEU A 129 23.41 3.92 19.91
CA LEU A 129 22.71 3.29 21.01
C LEU A 129 21.74 4.30 21.63
N TYR A 130 20.47 3.93 21.68
CA TYR A 130 19.42 4.71 22.33
C TYR A 130 19.44 4.48 23.84
N ARG A 131 19.26 5.55 24.61
CA ARG A 131 19.08 5.53 26.07
C ARG A 131 17.95 6.48 26.47
N GLU A 132 16.98 6.02 27.26
CA GLU A 132 15.96 6.87 27.86
C GLU A 132 16.54 7.57 29.09
N GLN A 133 16.57 8.90 29.07
CA GLN A 133 17.18 9.69 30.14
C GLN A 133 16.48 9.46 31.48
N GLY A 134 17.29 9.27 32.53
CA GLY A 134 16.81 9.05 33.89
C GLY A 134 16.27 7.63 34.15
N LEU A 135 16.31 6.74 33.16
CA LEU A 135 15.92 5.33 33.30
C LEU A 135 17.07 4.39 32.96
N ASP A 136 17.58 4.48 31.73
CA ASP A 136 18.70 3.63 31.33
C ASP A 136 20.02 4.12 31.95
N THR A 137 20.96 3.19 32.10
CA THR A 137 22.32 3.49 32.53
C THR A 137 23.04 4.41 31.53
N GLU A 138 23.96 5.22 32.04
CA GLU A 138 24.80 6.03 31.15
C GLU A 138 25.59 5.13 30.21
N PRO A 139 25.68 5.47 28.91
CA PRO A 139 26.22 4.58 27.90
C PRO A 139 27.72 4.27 28.08
N LEU A 140 28.44 5.10 28.82
CA LEU A 140 29.88 4.98 29.08
C LEU A 140 30.13 5.11 30.58
N ALA A 141 30.83 4.15 31.17
CA ALA A 141 31.40 4.25 32.51
C ALA A 141 32.85 3.73 32.44
N ASP A 142 33.80 4.46 33.02
CA ASP A 142 35.23 4.13 33.01
C ASP A 142 35.79 3.81 31.61
N GLN A 143 35.32 4.54 30.58
CA GLN A 143 35.64 4.32 29.15
C GLN A 143 35.14 2.99 28.56
N GLU A 144 34.35 2.20 29.29
CA GLU A 144 33.69 1.00 28.80
C GLU A 144 32.21 1.27 28.48
N ILE A 145 31.74 0.71 27.36
CA ILE A 145 30.33 0.78 26.99
C ILE A 145 29.49 -0.06 27.96
N GLN A 146 28.42 0.53 28.49
CA GLN A 146 27.53 -0.16 29.42
C GLN A 146 26.36 -0.76 28.64
N LEU A 147 26.32 -2.09 28.60
CA LEU A 147 25.26 -2.90 27.98
C LEU A 147 24.76 -3.90 29.00
N ASP A 148 23.51 -3.75 29.44
CA ASP A 148 22.90 -4.56 30.50
C ASP A 148 21.56 -5.17 30.09
N GLY A 149 21.10 -4.90 28.85
CA GLY A 149 19.87 -5.38 28.26
C GLY A 149 20.08 -6.46 27.19
N ILE A 150 19.05 -6.65 26.37
CA ILE A 150 19.02 -7.57 25.22
C ILE A 150 19.12 -6.75 23.93
N PRO A 151 19.98 -7.13 22.97
CA PRO A 151 20.23 -6.32 21.79
C PRO A 151 19.04 -6.29 20.84
N VAL A 152 18.61 -5.07 20.50
CA VAL A 152 17.62 -4.79 19.46
C VAL A 152 18.24 -3.88 18.42
N LEU A 153 18.05 -4.19 17.14
CA LEU A 153 18.46 -3.33 16.03
C LEU A 153 17.24 -2.74 15.33
N PHE A 154 17.11 -1.42 15.41
CA PHE A 154 16.12 -0.66 14.66
C PHE A 154 16.64 -0.26 13.28
N ILE A 155 15.88 -0.60 12.23
CA ILE A 155 16.21 -0.30 10.84
C ILE A 155 15.17 0.69 10.27
N PRO A 156 15.55 1.96 10.00
CA PRO A 156 14.63 2.96 9.48
C PRO A 156 14.26 2.71 8.01
N GLY A 157 13.21 3.43 7.57
CA GLY A 157 12.69 3.36 6.22
C GLY A 157 13.41 4.22 5.17
N ASN A 158 12.80 4.33 4.00
CA ASN A 158 13.25 5.21 2.92
C ASN A 158 13.26 6.68 3.37
N ALA A 159 14.41 7.35 3.24
CA ALA A 159 14.62 8.69 3.79
C ALA A 159 14.26 8.81 5.28
N GLY A 160 14.38 7.70 6.02
CA GLY A 160 14.13 7.61 7.44
C GLY A 160 15.36 7.98 8.25
N SER A 161 15.13 8.45 9.47
CA SER A 161 16.18 8.78 10.44
C SER A 161 16.22 7.73 11.54
N PHE A 162 17.42 7.48 12.07
CA PHE A 162 17.65 6.67 13.28
C PHE A 162 16.76 7.10 14.46
N LYS A 163 16.31 8.37 14.47
CA LYS A 163 15.42 8.93 15.48
C LYS A 163 14.03 8.30 15.51
N GLN A 164 13.63 7.52 14.50
CA GLN A 164 12.33 6.83 14.50
C GLN A 164 12.21 5.77 15.60
N SER A 165 13.32 5.21 16.09
CA SER A 165 13.33 4.15 17.12
C SER A 165 12.84 4.62 18.49
N ARG A 166 13.02 5.91 18.81
CA ARG A 166 12.84 6.48 20.16
C ARG A 166 11.50 6.17 20.82
N SER A 167 10.42 6.15 20.05
CA SER A 167 9.08 6.05 20.63
C SER A 167 8.81 4.64 21.15
N ILE A 168 9.31 3.62 20.45
CA ILE A 168 9.22 2.22 20.88
C ILE A 168 10.26 1.95 21.96
N ALA A 169 11.50 2.40 21.78
CA ALA A 169 12.58 2.20 22.74
C ALA A 169 12.29 2.84 24.10
N SER A 170 11.82 4.10 24.13
CA SER A 170 11.40 4.77 25.36
C SER A 170 10.28 4.02 26.08
N GLU A 171 9.33 3.45 25.34
CA GLU A 171 8.23 2.69 25.95
C GLU A 171 8.72 1.37 26.55
N CYS A 172 9.65 0.67 25.89
CA CYS A 172 10.25 -0.53 26.44
C CYS A 172 10.97 -0.23 27.77
N ALA A 173 11.73 0.87 27.83
CA ALA A 173 12.38 1.31 29.05
C ALA A 173 11.36 1.70 30.14
N ASN A 174 10.33 2.49 29.81
CA ASN A 174 9.31 2.87 30.78
C ASN A 174 8.56 1.66 31.36
N ILE A 175 8.15 0.70 30.54
CA ILE A 175 7.46 -0.51 31.02
C ILE A 175 8.41 -1.32 31.92
N PHE A 176 9.64 -1.56 31.48
CA PHE A 176 10.58 -2.38 32.25
C PHE A 176 10.95 -1.77 33.61
N PHE A 177 11.24 -0.47 33.67
CA PHE A 177 11.71 0.18 34.90
C PHE A 177 10.60 0.73 35.80
N LYS A 178 9.44 1.12 35.25
CA LYS A 178 8.34 1.72 36.03
C LYS A 178 7.12 0.83 36.20
N SER A 179 6.89 -0.12 35.29
CA SER A 179 5.69 -0.96 35.25
C SER A 179 6.07 -2.44 35.17
N ARG A 180 7.02 -2.89 35.99
CA ARG A 180 7.53 -4.26 35.95
C ARG A 180 6.44 -5.32 36.15
N ASP A 181 5.40 -4.99 36.91
CA ASP A 181 4.24 -5.87 37.16
C ASP A 181 3.40 -6.14 35.90
N ASP A 182 3.54 -5.34 34.84
CA ASP A 182 2.89 -5.56 33.53
C ASP A 182 3.60 -6.64 32.69
N ILE A 183 4.76 -7.14 33.13
CA ILE A 183 5.55 -8.16 32.44
C ILE A 183 5.33 -9.50 33.14
N GLU A 184 4.74 -10.45 32.42
CA GLU A 184 4.44 -11.79 32.95
C GLU A 184 5.71 -12.66 33.02
N HIS A 185 6.60 -12.51 32.04
CA HIS A 185 7.81 -13.33 31.98
C HIS A 185 8.91 -12.86 32.95
N ALA A 186 9.15 -13.64 34.00
CA ALA A 186 10.11 -13.31 35.05
C ALA A 186 11.56 -13.09 34.54
N ASN A 187 12.00 -13.82 33.50
CA ASN A 187 13.37 -13.72 32.95
C ASN A 187 13.52 -12.67 31.85
N THR A 188 12.55 -11.76 31.71
CA THR A 188 12.66 -10.60 30.82
C THR A 188 13.67 -9.60 31.35
N ARG A 189 14.44 -8.99 30.44
CA ARG A 189 15.42 -7.93 30.72
C ARG A 189 15.08 -6.67 29.91
N ASN A 190 15.68 -5.52 30.25
CA ASN A 190 15.58 -4.31 29.42
C ASN A 190 16.15 -4.55 28.02
N LEU A 191 15.81 -3.69 27.06
CA LEU A 191 16.21 -3.82 25.67
C LEU A 191 17.17 -2.70 25.30
N ASP A 192 18.37 -3.05 24.83
CA ASP A 192 19.36 -2.11 24.34
C ASP A 192 19.09 -1.85 22.85
N PHE A 193 18.47 -0.71 22.54
CA PHE A 193 18.13 -0.33 21.17
C PHE A 193 19.31 0.30 20.44
N PHE A 194 19.94 -0.47 19.57
CA PHE A 194 20.80 0.05 18.51
C PHE A 194 19.93 0.54 17.36
N THR A 195 20.29 1.68 16.75
CA THR A 195 19.54 2.26 15.63
C THR A 195 20.51 2.71 14.55
N ALA A 196 20.21 2.30 13.32
CA ALA A 196 21.04 2.61 12.17
C ALA A 196 20.69 3.99 11.62
N ASP A 197 21.72 4.77 11.30
CA ASP A 197 21.61 6.04 10.62
C ASP A 197 22.15 5.92 9.19
N PHE A 198 21.23 5.97 8.23
CA PHE A 198 21.55 5.91 6.81
C PHE A 198 21.66 7.29 6.15
N ASN A 199 21.78 8.37 6.92
CA ASN A 199 21.79 9.74 6.40
C ASN A 199 20.59 10.04 5.48
N GLU A 200 19.41 9.52 5.86
CA GLU A 200 18.15 9.69 5.12
C GLU A 200 18.25 9.24 3.64
N ASP A 201 19.01 8.20 3.37
CA ASP A 201 19.13 7.60 2.04
C ASP A 201 17.79 7.13 1.45
N PHE A 202 17.67 7.28 0.13
CA PHE A 202 16.46 6.92 -0.63
C PHE A 202 16.41 5.44 -1.05
N THR A 203 16.33 4.51 -0.09
CA THR A 203 16.30 3.05 -0.31
C THR A 203 15.20 2.57 -1.26
N ALA A 204 14.07 3.28 -1.35
CA ALA A 204 12.95 2.88 -2.21
C ALA A 204 13.22 3.14 -3.70
N PHE A 205 14.18 4.00 -4.05
CA PHE A 205 14.40 4.42 -5.44
C PHE A 205 15.62 3.77 -6.09
N HIS A 206 16.47 3.07 -5.33
CA HIS A 206 17.73 2.54 -5.84
C HIS A 206 18.14 1.22 -5.16
N GLY A 207 18.36 0.18 -5.96
CA GLY A 207 18.65 -1.18 -5.48
C GLY A 207 20.01 -1.31 -4.79
N ARG A 208 21.06 -0.66 -5.30
CA ARG A 208 22.39 -0.76 -4.68
C ARG A 208 22.43 -0.15 -3.27
N THR A 209 21.68 0.94 -3.04
CA THR A 209 21.53 1.53 -1.69
C THR A 209 20.99 0.51 -0.68
N MET A 210 20.05 -0.34 -1.10
CA MET A 210 19.50 -1.39 -0.24
C MET A 210 20.55 -2.47 0.11
N LEU A 211 21.40 -2.83 -0.84
CA LEU A 211 22.51 -3.76 -0.62
C LEU A 211 23.55 -3.18 0.33
N ASP A 212 23.94 -1.91 0.14
CA ASP A 212 24.91 -1.23 1.02
C ASP A 212 24.38 -1.16 2.45
N GLN A 213 23.09 -0.85 2.65
CA GLN A 213 22.45 -0.85 3.97
C GLN A 213 22.47 -2.25 4.60
N ALA A 214 22.13 -3.30 3.87
CA ALA A 214 22.13 -4.67 4.39
C ALA A 214 23.54 -5.17 4.73
N GLU A 215 24.54 -4.84 3.89
CA GLU A 215 25.95 -5.17 4.14
C GLU A 215 26.46 -4.49 5.41
N TYR A 216 26.25 -3.18 5.54
CA TYR A 216 26.61 -2.41 6.74
C TYR A 216 25.97 -2.98 8.02
N LEU A 217 24.68 -3.36 7.96
CA LEU A 217 23.98 -3.88 9.14
C LEU A 217 24.43 -5.29 9.56
N ASN A 218 24.81 -6.16 8.61
CA ASN A 218 25.37 -7.46 8.97
C ASN A 218 26.68 -7.30 9.76
N ASP A 219 27.54 -6.36 9.34
CA ASP A 219 28.77 -6.07 10.07
C ASP A 219 28.50 -5.33 11.38
N ALA A 220 27.47 -4.47 11.43
CA ALA A 220 27.01 -3.84 12.66
C ALA A 220 26.52 -4.88 13.68
N ILE A 221 25.78 -5.92 13.25
CA ILE A 221 25.37 -7.03 14.13
C ILE A 221 26.59 -7.75 14.70
N ARG A 222 27.58 -8.07 13.85
CA ARG A 222 28.84 -8.68 14.32
C ARG A 222 29.50 -7.83 15.40
N TYR A 223 29.57 -6.52 15.17
CA TYR A 223 30.15 -5.57 16.11
C TYR A 223 29.35 -5.47 17.41
N ILE A 224 28.02 -5.37 17.33
CA ILE A 224 27.12 -5.35 18.50
C ILE A 224 27.35 -6.59 19.36
N LEU A 225 27.36 -7.79 18.77
CA LEU A 225 27.59 -9.02 19.52
C LEU A 225 28.98 -9.05 20.20
N ALA A 226 30.00 -8.46 19.58
CA ALA A 226 31.32 -8.31 20.19
C ALA A 226 31.30 -7.34 21.40
N LEU A 227 30.55 -6.23 21.32
CA LEU A 227 30.42 -5.30 22.46
C LEU A 227 29.85 -5.98 23.72
N TYR A 228 28.93 -6.93 23.55
CA TYR A 228 28.40 -7.68 24.70
C TYR A 228 29.43 -8.61 25.35
N GLN A 229 30.39 -9.12 24.60
CA GLN A 229 31.51 -9.88 25.16
C GLN A 229 32.44 -8.99 25.99
N GLU A 230 32.51 -7.71 25.65
CA GLU A 230 33.36 -6.73 26.32
C GLU A 230 32.68 -6.03 27.51
N SER A 231 31.34 -5.99 27.56
CA SER A 231 30.57 -5.34 28.62
C SER A 231 30.80 -5.96 30.01
N ALA A 232 31.12 -5.12 30.99
CA ALA A 232 31.32 -5.53 32.39
C ALA A 232 30.10 -6.28 32.98
N SER A 233 28.88 -5.90 32.60
CA SER A 233 27.64 -6.55 33.07
C SER A 233 27.58 -8.03 32.68
N TYR A 234 28.06 -8.38 31.49
CA TYR A 234 28.10 -9.76 30.99
C TYR A 234 29.38 -10.49 31.39
N LYS A 235 30.53 -9.80 31.49
CA LYS A 235 31.79 -10.39 31.98
C LYS A 235 31.70 -10.84 33.44
N ASN A 236 31.02 -10.04 34.28
CA ASN A 236 30.97 -10.24 35.72
C ASN A 236 29.73 -11.05 36.17
N SER A 237 28.94 -11.58 35.23
CA SER A 237 27.75 -12.37 35.53
C SER A 237 27.80 -13.75 34.87
N ASP A 238 27.06 -14.70 35.43
CA ASP A 238 26.89 -16.05 34.86
C ASP A 238 25.88 -16.08 33.69
N MET A 239 25.59 -14.92 33.07
CA MET A 239 24.59 -14.80 32.01
C MET A 239 25.15 -15.29 30.66
N PRO A 240 24.37 -16.05 29.87
CA PRO A 240 24.83 -16.49 28.56
C PRO A 240 25.01 -15.30 27.62
N LEU A 241 26.08 -15.30 26.82
CA LEU A 241 26.32 -14.23 25.84
C LEU A 241 25.28 -14.27 24.71
N PRO A 242 24.80 -13.10 24.24
CA PRO A 242 23.88 -13.04 23.11
C PRO A 242 24.56 -13.56 21.83
N GLN A 243 23.84 -14.38 21.07
CA GLN A 243 24.22 -14.84 19.74
C GLN A 243 23.36 -14.24 18.64
N SER A 244 22.23 -13.62 18.99
CA SER A 244 21.32 -12.99 18.04
C SER A 244 20.79 -11.65 18.49
N VAL A 245 20.39 -10.84 17.51
CA VAL A 245 19.84 -9.50 17.66
C VAL A 245 18.40 -9.50 17.14
N LEU A 246 17.48 -8.95 17.94
CA LEU A 246 16.08 -8.80 17.52
C LEU A 246 15.96 -7.58 16.59
N ILE A 247 15.24 -7.73 15.47
CA ILE A 247 15.09 -6.64 14.49
C ILE A 247 13.70 -6.01 14.60
N VAL A 248 13.68 -4.68 14.71
CA VAL A 248 12.48 -3.86 14.50
C VAL A 248 12.72 -2.99 13.27
N ALA A 249 11.87 -3.07 12.27
CA ALA A 249 12.10 -2.39 11.00
C ALA A 249 10.89 -1.62 10.53
N HIS A 250 11.10 -0.46 9.89
CA HIS A 250 10.04 0.38 9.34
C HIS A 250 10.17 0.52 7.83
N SER A 251 9.05 0.44 7.11
CA SER A 251 8.97 0.70 5.67
C SER A 251 10.01 -0.12 4.88
N MET A 252 10.82 0.47 4.01
CA MET A 252 11.88 -0.24 3.28
C MET A 252 12.92 -0.92 4.18
N GLY A 253 13.07 -0.52 5.44
CA GLY A 253 13.97 -1.15 6.40
C GLY A 253 13.66 -2.61 6.64
N GLY A 254 12.38 -3.02 6.55
CA GLY A 254 12.02 -4.44 6.68
C GLY A 254 12.38 -5.28 5.45
N ILE A 255 12.58 -4.65 4.29
CA ILE A 255 13.14 -5.33 3.10
C ILE A 255 14.65 -5.49 3.26
N VAL A 256 15.34 -4.47 3.77
CA VAL A 256 16.76 -4.54 4.13
C VAL A 256 16.98 -5.66 5.15
N ALA A 257 16.16 -5.76 6.20
CA ALA A 257 16.21 -6.84 7.19
C ALA A 257 16.10 -8.24 6.56
N ARG A 258 15.23 -8.40 5.55
CA ARG A 258 15.09 -9.66 4.82
C ARG A 258 16.23 -9.93 3.84
N LEU A 259 16.91 -8.89 3.37
CA LEU A 259 18.06 -8.98 2.46
C LEU A 259 19.34 -9.41 3.17
N MET A 260 19.55 -8.94 4.40
CA MET A 260 20.69 -9.25 5.26
C MET A 260 21.11 -10.74 5.24
N PRO A 261 20.22 -11.72 5.49
CA PRO A 261 20.62 -13.13 5.51
C PRO A 261 20.98 -13.72 4.14
N THR A 262 20.79 -13.00 3.05
CA THR A 262 21.15 -13.45 1.69
C THR A 262 22.55 -13.02 1.25
N LEU A 263 23.26 -12.29 2.10
CA LEU A 263 24.60 -11.76 1.86
C LEU A 263 25.64 -12.62 2.57
N GLU A 264 26.85 -12.67 2.01
CA GLU A 264 27.93 -13.53 2.49
C GLU A 264 28.47 -13.11 3.86
N ASN A 265 28.38 -11.81 4.20
CA ASN A 265 28.83 -11.30 5.49
C ASN A 265 27.82 -11.53 6.64
N HIS A 266 26.71 -12.22 6.40
CA HIS A 266 25.74 -12.58 7.42
C HIS A 266 26.29 -13.67 8.36
N ILE A 267 26.08 -13.50 9.66
CA ILE A 267 26.39 -14.52 10.67
C ILE A 267 25.17 -15.42 10.83
N ALA A 268 25.31 -16.72 10.56
CA ALA A 268 24.23 -17.68 10.73
C ALA A 268 23.68 -17.66 12.16
N GLY A 269 22.35 -17.60 12.30
CA GLY A 269 21.69 -17.54 13.60
C GLY A 269 21.66 -16.17 14.28
N SER A 270 22.37 -15.17 13.74
CA SER A 270 22.47 -13.84 14.36
C SER A 270 21.18 -13.01 14.32
N VAL A 271 20.19 -13.45 13.54
CA VAL A 271 18.85 -12.86 13.48
C VAL A 271 17.85 -14.00 13.51
N ASN A 272 16.91 -13.96 14.45
CA ASN A 272 15.83 -14.95 14.56
C ASN A 272 14.42 -14.35 14.63
N SER A 273 14.31 -13.02 14.79
CA SER A 273 13.04 -12.31 14.96
C SER A 273 13.07 -11.01 14.19
N ILE A 274 12.11 -10.82 13.27
CA ILE A 274 11.86 -9.55 12.58
C ILE A 274 10.42 -9.10 12.86
N LEU A 275 10.28 -7.94 13.50
CA LEU A 275 9.02 -7.19 13.56
C LEU A 275 9.09 -6.04 12.56
N SER A 276 8.23 -6.05 11.55
CA SER A 276 8.20 -5.03 10.51
C SER A 276 6.94 -4.17 10.58
N LEU A 277 7.09 -2.86 10.39
CA LEU A 277 6.02 -1.86 10.44
C LEU A 277 5.85 -1.21 9.07
N SER A 278 4.66 -1.31 8.46
CA SER A 278 4.32 -0.80 7.11
C SER A 278 5.36 -1.15 6.04
N THR A 279 5.94 -2.35 6.10
CA THR A 279 6.98 -2.79 5.15
C THR A 279 6.36 -3.42 3.90
N PRO A 280 6.70 -2.98 2.66
CA PRO A 280 6.12 -3.51 1.43
C PRO A 280 6.73 -4.86 0.99
N HIS A 281 6.44 -5.93 1.73
CA HIS A 281 6.98 -7.27 1.51
C HIS A 281 6.53 -7.95 0.20
N ALA A 282 5.26 -7.80 -0.18
CA ALA A 282 4.68 -8.51 -1.31
C ALA A 282 5.06 -7.88 -2.66
N ALA A 283 5.20 -6.55 -2.71
CA ALA A 283 5.46 -5.82 -3.95
C ALA A 283 6.19 -4.50 -3.71
N SER A 284 7.17 -4.18 -4.55
CA SER A 284 7.85 -2.88 -4.47
C SER A 284 6.89 -1.70 -4.70
N PRO A 285 6.98 -0.61 -3.89
CA PRO A 285 6.22 0.64 -4.07
C PRO A 285 6.36 1.28 -5.44
N VAL A 286 7.56 1.18 -6.00
CA VAL A 286 8.03 1.90 -7.18
C VAL A 286 9.00 1.00 -7.95
N THR A 287 9.01 1.16 -9.27
CA THR A 287 9.73 0.26 -10.18
C THR A 287 10.57 1.06 -11.18
N PHE A 288 11.17 2.16 -10.69
CA PHE A 288 12.06 3.06 -11.44
C PHE A 288 13.46 2.46 -11.66
N ASP A 289 13.86 1.51 -10.82
CA ASP A 289 15.12 0.78 -10.94
C ASP A 289 14.84 -0.73 -11.03
N GLY A 290 15.42 -1.38 -12.04
CA GLY A 290 15.31 -2.82 -12.25
C GLY A 290 16.05 -3.64 -11.20
N ASP A 291 17.08 -3.08 -10.56
CA ASP A 291 17.84 -3.78 -9.53
C ASP A 291 17.01 -4.05 -8.27
N ILE A 292 16.05 -3.16 -7.94
CA ILE A 292 15.07 -3.39 -6.86
C ILE A 292 14.28 -4.68 -7.12
N LEU A 293 13.76 -4.87 -8.34
CA LEU A 293 12.98 -6.07 -8.67
C LEU A 293 13.83 -7.34 -8.63
N LYS A 294 15.10 -7.27 -9.06
CA LYS A 294 16.05 -8.39 -8.94
C LYS A 294 16.32 -8.74 -7.48
N ILE A 295 16.47 -7.74 -6.61
CA ILE A 295 16.67 -7.92 -5.18
C ILE A 295 15.45 -8.58 -4.54
N TYR A 296 14.24 -8.07 -4.78
CA TYR A 296 13.01 -8.69 -4.29
C TYR A 296 12.90 -10.16 -4.71
N LYS A 297 13.21 -10.46 -5.98
CA LYS A 297 13.25 -11.84 -6.47
C LYS A 297 14.28 -12.68 -5.72
N LYS A 298 15.52 -12.21 -5.57
CA LYS A 298 16.59 -12.92 -4.84
C LYS A 298 16.17 -13.22 -3.39
N ILE A 299 15.61 -12.23 -2.69
CA ILE A 299 15.14 -12.38 -1.32
C ILE A 299 14.03 -13.43 -1.25
N ASN A 300 13.01 -13.31 -2.11
CA ASN A 300 11.87 -14.22 -2.10
C ASN A 300 12.28 -15.66 -2.44
N ASP A 301 13.14 -15.86 -3.43
CA ASP A 301 13.64 -17.18 -3.84
C ASP A 301 14.48 -17.81 -2.70
N TYR A 302 15.34 -17.02 -2.03
CA TYR A 302 16.12 -17.49 -0.88
C TYR A 302 15.24 -17.89 0.32
N TRP A 303 14.34 -17.00 0.74
CA TRP A 303 13.47 -17.24 1.90
C TRP A 303 12.56 -18.45 1.70
N ARG A 304 11.98 -18.62 0.51
CA ARG A 304 11.15 -19.80 0.19
C ARG A 304 11.97 -21.08 0.25
N THR A 305 13.16 -21.08 -0.34
CA THR A 305 14.06 -22.25 -0.32
C THR A 305 14.43 -22.65 1.11
N GLN A 306 14.72 -21.67 1.96
CA GLN A 306 15.05 -21.94 3.36
C GLN A 306 13.83 -22.42 4.16
N LEU A 307 12.65 -21.83 3.96
CA LEU A 307 11.43 -22.21 4.69
C LEU A 307 10.82 -23.54 4.23
N ASP A 308 10.99 -23.91 2.96
CA ASP A 308 10.54 -25.20 2.44
C ASP A 308 11.42 -26.37 2.96
N ASP A 309 12.61 -26.10 3.52
CA ASP A 309 13.45 -27.06 4.23
C ASP A 309 13.16 -27.04 5.75
N GLU A 310 12.47 -28.07 6.25
CA GLU A 310 12.11 -28.22 7.67
C GLU A 310 13.31 -28.30 8.62
N SER A 311 14.48 -28.70 8.10
CA SER A 311 15.72 -28.80 8.89
C SER A 311 16.48 -27.47 8.99
N SER A 312 16.08 -26.47 8.19
CA SER A 312 16.79 -25.19 8.13
C SER A 312 16.58 -24.36 9.39
N PHE A 313 17.55 -23.49 9.65
CA PHE A 313 17.42 -22.48 10.72
C PHE A 313 16.17 -21.61 10.53
N PHE A 314 15.80 -21.30 9.28
CA PHE A 314 14.65 -20.45 8.99
C PHE A 314 13.34 -21.09 9.43
N SER A 315 13.13 -22.35 9.05
CA SER A 315 11.91 -23.07 9.38
C SER A 315 11.75 -23.23 10.90
N GLN A 316 12.84 -23.50 11.62
CA GLN A 316 12.82 -23.79 13.05
C GLN A 316 12.86 -22.56 13.96
N ASN A 317 13.54 -21.48 13.56
CA ASN A 317 13.87 -20.37 14.45
C ASN A 317 13.49 -18.99 13.92
N MET A 318 13.28 -18.78 12.62
CA MET A 318 13.06 -17.44 12.08
C MET A 318 11.58 -17.02 12.18
N SER A 319 11.32 -15.86 12.79
CA SER A 319 10.00 -15.21 12.78
C SER A 319 9.97 -13.91 11.98
N LEU A 320 8.87 -13.67 11.26
CA LEU A 320 8.59 -12.40 10.59
C LEU A 320 7.12 -11.98 10.80
N VAL A 321 6.91 -10.98 11.64
CA VAL A 321 5.57 -10.41 11.91
C VAL A 321 5.47 -9.03 11.26
N SER A 322 4.49 -8.86 10.38
CA SER A 322 4.26 -7.61 9.63
C SER A 322 3.02 -6.89 10.16
N VAL A 323 3.17 -5.67 10.65
CA VAL A 323 2.06 -4.82 11.12
C VAL A 323 1.88 -3.65 10.15
N THR A 324 0.68 -3.46 9.62
CA THR A 324 0.37 -2.37 8.68
C THR A 324 -0.69 -1.42 9.23
N GLY A 325 -0.53 -0.13 8.92
CA GLY A 325 -1.44 0.93 9.36
C GLY A 325 -2.81 0.94 8.66
N GLY A 326 -2.99 0.14 7.62
CA GLY A 326 -4.24 0.02 6.87
C GLY A 326 -4.49 1.23 5.95
N ILE A 327 -5.76 1.64 5.84
CA ILE A 327 -6.22 2.64 4.84
C ILE A 327 -5.64 4.05 5.04
N SER A 328 -5.16 4.39 6.25
CA SER A 328 -4.55 5.70 6.52
C SER A 328 -3.10 5.80 6.00
N ASP A 329 -2.51 4.71 5.53
CA ASP A 329 -1.20 4.74 4.86
C ASP A 329 -1.33 5.30 3.44
N ASP A 330 -1.10 6.60 3.30
CA ASP A 330 -1.13 7.30 2.00
C ASP A 330 0.16 7.11 1.17
N VAL A 331 1.19 6.44 1.71
CA VAL A 331 2.48 6.23 1.04
C VAL A 331 2.49 4.92 0.27
N LEU A 332 1.87 3.87 0.82
CA LEU A 332 1.84 2.53 0.29
C LEU A 332 0.44 1.91 0.39
N PRO A 333 -0.05 1.18 -0.63
CA PRO A 333 -1.19 0.31 -0.41
C PRO A 333 -0.88 -0.69 0.71
N ALA A 334 -1.75 -0.81 1.72
CA ALA A 334 -1.53 -1.73 2.84
C ALA A 334 -1.44 -3.21 2.39
N ASP A 335 -2.05 -3.55 1.25
CA ASP A 335 -1.95 -4.86 0.60
C ASP A 335 -0.49 -5.27 0.28
N TYR A 336 0.41 -4.30 0.12
CA TYR A 336 1.81 -4.57 -0.20
C TYR A 336 2.59 -5.10 1.02
N ALA A 337 2.05 -4.95 2.24
CA ALA A 337 2.67 -5.42 3.47
C ALA A 337 2.44 -6.91 3.78
N ALA A 338 1.71 -7.60 2.91
CA ALA A 338 1.38 -9.00 3.06
C ALA A 338 2.63 -9.92 2.99
N VAL A 339 2.68 -10.96 3.82
CA VAL A 339 3.74 -11.99 3.84
C VAL A 339 3.21 -13.42 3.62
N HIS A 340 1.90 -13.60 3.41
CA HIS A 340 1.26 -14.92 3.35
C HIS A 340 1.77 -15.82 2.21
N ASP A 341 2.25 -15.23 1.12
CA ASP A 341 2.79 -15.95 -0.03
C ASP A 341 4.29 -16.28 0.10
N LEU A 342 4.91 -15.77 1.17
CA LEU A 342 6.34 -15.89 1.44
C LEU A 342 6.62 -16.95 2.50
N LEU A 343 5.83 -16.99 3.58
CA LEU A 343 6.10 -17.81 4.75
C LEU A 343 4.82 -18.39 5.37
N PRO A 344 4.91 -19.57 6.02
CA PRO A 344 3.78 -20.20 6.69
C PRO A 344 3.40 -19.48 8.01
N GLN A 345 2.15 -19.64 8.45
CA GLN A 345 1.64 -19.03 9.68
C GLN A 345 2.38 -19.47 10.96
N THR A 346 3.15 -20.56 10.91
CA THR A 346 4.05 -21.04 11.97
C THR A 346 5.28 -20.17 12.16
N ASN A 347 5.65 -19.36 11.16
CA ASN A 347 6.83 -18.50 11.17
C ASN A 347 6.47 -17.01 11.12
N GLY A 348 5.20 -16.66 10.91
CA GLY A 348 4.80 -15.27 10.84
C GLY A 348 3.47 -15.01 10.15
N PHE A 349 3.02 -13.76 10.19
CA PHE A 349 1.77 -13.32 9.58
C PHE A 349 1.76 -11.80 9.39
N THR A 350 0.76 -11.32 8.66
CA THR A 350 0.45 -9.88 8.53
C THR A 350 -0.78 -9.57 9.39
N THR A 351 -0.80 -8.40 10.04
CA THR A 351 -1.95 -7.87 10.79
C THR A 351 -2.09 -6.36 10.59
N PHE A 352 -3.25 -5.81 10.92
CA PHE A 352 -3.59 -4.40 10.78
C PHE A 352 -3.70 -3.74 12.14
N THR A 353 -3.34 -2.45 12.25
CA THR A 353 -3.46 -1.71 13.51
C THR A 353 -4.91 -1.58 14.00
N THR A 354 -5.89 -1.72 13.11
CA THR A 354 -7.32 -1.83 13.47
C THR A 354 -7.69 -3.15 14.11
N THR A 355 -6.94 -4.23 13.82
CA THR A 355 -7.12 -5.57 14.39
C THR A 355 -6.60 -5.63 15.83
N VAL A 356 -5.48 -4.94 16.10
CA VAL A 356 -4.77 -5.00 17.38
C VAL A 356 -5.67 -4.54 18.54
N PRO A 357 -5.93 -5.39 19.55
CA PRO A 357 -6.71 -5.04 20.74
C PRO A 357 -6.15 -3.80 21.44
N GLN A 358 -7.04 -2.93 21.93
CA GLN A 358 -6.68 -1.67 22.57
C GLN A 358 -5.89 -0.69 21.69
N VAL A 359 -5.83 -0.91 20.36
CA VAL A 359 -5.34 0.08 19.37
C VAL A 359 -6.49 0.54 18.49
N TRP A 360 -7.14 -0.40 17.78
CA TRP A 360 -8.37 -0.21 17.00
C TRP A 360 -8.47 1.06 16.14
N THR A 361 -7.34 1.52 15.60
CA THR A 361 -7.29 2.70 14.75
C THR A 361 -6.36 2.48 13.57
N PRO A 362 -6.71 2.91 12.36
CA PRO A 362 -5.76 2.94 11.26
C PRO A 362 -4.73 4.03 11.53
N ILE A 363 -3.49 3.76 11.19
CA ILE A 363 -2.35 4.63 11.49
C ILE A 363 -1.66 4.97 10.18
N ASP A 364 -1.28 6.24 9.99
CA ASP A 364 -0.55 6.63 8.79
C ASP A 364 0.88 6.07 8.76
N HIS A 365 1.50 6.12 7.58
CA HIS A 365 2.80 5.51 7.32
C HIS A 365 3.90 5.94 8.28
N LEU A 366 3.90 7.20 8.71
CA LEU A 366 4.93 7.75 9.60
C LEU A 366 4.52 7.62 11.06
N ALA A 367 3.22 7.71 11.38
CA ALA A 367 2.72 7.57 12.73
C ALA A 367 2.86 6.16 13.30
N ILE A 368 2.97 5.14 12.45
CA ILE A 368 3.07 3.75 12.91
C ILE A 368 4.24 3.50 13.88
N VAL A 369 5.32 4.29 13.80
CA VAL A 369 6.47 4.13 14.71
C VAL A 369 6.33 4.90 16.02
N TRP A 370 5.42 5.88 16.13
CA TRP A 370 5.31 6.73 17.33
C TRP A 370 3.92 6.76 17.97
N CYS A 371 2.93 6.11 17.35
CA CYS A 371 1.58 6.10 17.88
C CYS A 371 1.51 5.54 19.29
N LYS A 372 0.93 6.30 20.23
CA LYS A 372 0.88 5.91 21.65
C LYS A 372 0.31 4.50 21.85
N GLN A 373 -0.83 4.22 21.22
CA GLN A 373 -1.52 2.94 21.39
C GLN A 373 -0.66 1.77 20.89
N LEU A 374 -0.19 1.85 19.64
CA LEU A 374 0.54 0.76 19.01
C LEU A 374 1.90 0.54 19.66
N ARG A 375 2.65 1.60 19.97
CA ARG A 375 4.00 1.46 20.56
C ARG A 375 3.95 0.76 21.92
N THR A 376 2.89 0.98 22.73
CA THR A 376 2.73 0.31 24.03
C THR A 376 2.51 -1.19 23.84
N ILE A 377 1.65 -1.59 22.90
CA ILE A 377 1.45 -3.02 22.58
C ILE A 377 2.74 -3.66 22.02
N ILE A 378 3.43 -2.98 21.11
CA ILE A 378 4.71 -3.47 20.56
C ILE A 378 5.76 -3.60 21.67
N ALA A 379 5.88 -2.62 22.56
CA ALA A 379 6.85 -2.67 23.65
C ALA A 379 6.58 -3.84 24.61
N LYS A 380 5.31 -4.09 24.98
CA LYS A 380 4.92 -5.28 25.75
C LYS A 380 5.29 -6.56 25.01
N LEU A 381 4.97 -6.66 23.73
CA LEU A 381 5.31 -7.82 22.90
C LEU A 381 6.83 -8.08 22.87
N LEU A 382 7.65 -7.04 22.65
CA LEU A 382 9.10 -7.18 22.59
C LEU A 382 9.69 -7.64 23.92
N LEU A 383 9.18 -7.13 25.04
CA LEU A 383 9.60 -7.52 26.39
C LEU A 383 9.18 -8.96 26.74
N GLU A 384 8.02 -9.43 26.25
CA GLU A 384 7.56 -10.81 26.45
C GLU A 384 8.24 -11.85 25.54
N MET A 385 8.79 -11.41 24.41
CA MET A 385 9.49 -12.26 23.45
C MET A 385 10.89 -12.69 23.88
N VAL A 386 11.49 -11.98 24.84
CA VAL A 386 12.90 -12.15 25.22
C VAL A 386 13.07 -13.06 26.44
N ASP A 387 14.16 -13.83 26.49
CA ASP A 387 14.53 -14.66 27.65
C ASP A 387 16.04 -14.58 27.90
N LEU A 388 16.41 -14.04 29.07
CA LEU A 388 17.80 -13.82 29.47
C LEU A 388 18.64 -15.10 29.56
N ARG A 389 18.01 -16.26 29.82
CA ARG A 389 18.68 -17.55 30.06
C ARG A 389 19.14 -18.26 28.79
N THR A 390 18.76 -17.75 27.62
CA THR A 390 19.07 -18.36 26.32
C THR A 390 20.16 -17.56 25.60
N HIS A 391 20.99 -18.24 24.80
CA HIS A 391 21.95 -17.57 23.93
C HIS A 391 21.27 -16.79 22.79
N SER A 392 20.10 -17.25 22.32
CA SER A 392 19.27 -16.51 21.36
C SER A 392 18.66 -15.23 21.94
N LYS A 393 18.63 -15.09 23.27
CA LYS A 393 17.94 -14.00 23.99
C LYS A 393 16.47 -13.84 23.65
N THR A 394 15.90 -14.80 22.96
CA THR A 394 14.50 -14.84 22.53
C THR A 394 13.93 -16.21 22.81
N ARG A 395 12.64 -16.24 23.13
CA ARG A 395 11.89 -17.48 23.37
C ARG A 395 11.83 -18.36 22.10
N PRO A 396 11.50 -19.65 22.23
CA PRO A 396 11.32 -20.54 21.07
C PRO A 396 10.33 -19.98 20.04
N LEU A 397 10.49 -20.36 18.76
CA LEU A 397 9.69 -19.82 17.66
C LEU A 397 8.17 -19.92 17.90
N ASN A 398 7.70 -21.10 18.32
CA ASN A 398 6.27 -21.33 18.56
C ASN A 398 5.69 -20.37 19.61
N GLU A 399 6.41 -20.19 20.73
CA GLU A 399 6.00 -19.27 21.79
C GLU A 399 5.99 -17.82 21.31
N ARG A 400 7.00 -17.39 20.54
CA ARG A 400 7.04 -16.02 19.96
C ARG A 400 5.89 -15.75 19.02
N ILE A 401 5.53 -16.72 18.18
CA ILE A 401 4.40 -16.58 17.25
C ILE A 401 3.07 -16.60 18.01
N GLN A 402 2.91 -17.44 19.02
CA GLN A 402 1.73 -17.45 19.87
C GLN A 402 1.55 -16.11 20.61
N LEU A 403 2.63 -15.58 21.22
CA LEU A 403 2.63 -14.24 21.81
C LEU A 403 2.25 -13.17 20.79
N SER A 404 2.85 -13.20 19.60
CA SER A 404 2.53 -12.26 18.52
C SER A 404 1.06 -12.29 18.16
N LYS A 405 0.48 -13.50 18.03
CA LYS A 405 -0.95 -13.67 17.76
C LYS A 405 -1.79 -13.09 18.90
N ASN A 406 -1.46 -13.39 20.16
CA ASN A 406 -2.19 -12.90 21.33
C ASN A 406 -2.22 -11.38 21.42
N PHE A 407 -1.09 -10.71 21.15
CA PHE A 407 -0.99 -9.25 21.25
C PHE A 407 -1.51 -8.52 20.00
N LEU A 408 -1.42 -9.11 18.81
CA LEU A 408 -1.63 -8.40 17.54
C LEU A 408 -2.85 -8.85 16.73
N LEU A 409 -3.54 -9.92 17.13
CA LEU A 409 -4.80 -10.37 16.53
C LEU A 409 -5.98 -10.10 17.45
N SER A 410 -7.20 -10.14 16.91
CA SER A 410 -8.40 -9.76 17.66
C SER A 410 -8.81 -10.77 18.73
N GLY A 411 -8.33 -12.01 18.63
CA GLY A 411 -8.65 -13.12 19.52
C GLY A 411 -9.90 -13.91 19.10
N PHE A 412 -10.52 -13.52 17.99
CA PHE A 412 -11.71 -14.16 17.39
C PHE A 412 -11.37 -14.92 16.09
N GLU A 413 -10.10 -15.04 15.74
CA GLU A 413 -9.63 -15.85 14.62
C GLU A 413 -9.77 -17.35 14.93
N SER A 414 -9.98 -18.19 13.91
CA SER A 414 -10.26 -19.62 14.08
C SER A 414 -9.19 -20.37 14.87
N TYR A 415 -7.93 -19.95 14.75
CA TYR A 415 -6.80 -20.51 15.49
C TYR A 415 -6.98 -20.44 17.01
N PHE A 416 -7.56 -19.36 17.55
CA PHE A 416 -7.83 -19.24 18.99
C PHE A 416 -8.98 -20.14 19.46
N ILE A 417 -9.89 -20.48 18.55
CA ILE A 417 -11.02 -21.37 18.83
C ILE A 417 -10.53 -22.82 18.86
N GLU A 418 -9.59 -23.19 17.98
CA GLU A 418 -8.97 -24.52 17.95
C GLU A 418 -8.15 -24.81 19.22
N ASP A 419 -7.35 -23.85 19.68
CA ASP A 419 -6.52 -23.99 20.89
C ASP A 419 -7.29 -23.71 22.20
N SER A 420 -8.62 -23.54 22.12
CA SER A 420 -9.46 -23.17 23.26
C SER A 420 -9.57 -24.31 24.30
N PRO A 421 -9.39 -24.01 25.61
CA PRO A 421 -9.70 -24.93 26.70
C PRO A 421 -11.12 -25.51 26.64
N ILE A 422 -12.08 -24.69 26.20
CA ILE A 422 -13.50 -25.06 26.09
C ILE A 422 -13.70 -26.19 25.06
N ARG A 423 -12.86 -26.27 24.03
CA ARG A 423 -12.96 -27.32 22.99
C ARG A 423 -12.32 -28.64 23.41
N ASN A 424 -11.43 -28.61 24.40
CA ASN A 424 -10.72 -29.77 24.93
C ASN A 424 -11.08 -30.08 26.41
N PRO A 425 -12.35 -30.39 26.73
CA PRO A 425 -12.81 -30.57 28.10
C PRO A 425 -12.12 -31.71 28.86
N LYS A 426 -11.67 -32.76 28.14
CA LYS A 426 -11.14 -33.98 28.79
C LYS A 426 -9.80 -33.74 29.51
N THR A 427 -8.97 -32.84 28.98
CA THR A 427 -7.63 -32.55 29.51
C THR A 427 -7.61 -31.40 30.51
N MET A 428 -8.51 -30.41 30.36
CA MET A 428 -8.49 -29.18 31.16
C MET A 428 -9.60 -29.07 32.22
N ALA A 429 -10.58 -29.98 32.26
CA ALA A 429 -11.66 -29.88 33.23
C ALA A 429 -11.20 -30.27 34.64
N MET A 430 -11.41 -29.37 35.60
CA MET A 430 -11.10 -29.57 37.02
C MET A 430 -12.35 -30.03 37.77
N ASN A 431 -12.16 -30.86 38.81
CA ASN A 431 -13.25 -31.15 39.75
C ASN A 431 -13.52 -29.90 40.57
N ILE A 432 -14.77 -29.47 40.63
CA ILE A 432 -15.18 -28.31 41.44
C ILE A 432 -16.09 -28.79 42.56
N ASP A 433 -15.86 -28.28 43.77
CA ASP A 433 -16.72 -28.52 44.92
C ASP A 433 -18.16 -28.08 44.62
N THR A 434 -19.13 -28.92 44.97
CA THR A 434 -20.54 -28.77 44.59
C THR A 434 -21.27 -27.71 45.41
N THR A 435 -20.55 -26.78 46.03
CA THR A 435 -21.09 -25.70 46.88
C THR A 435 -22.03 -24.74 46.14
N PHE A 436 -22.06 -24.79 44.81
CA PHE A 436 -23.01 -24.04 43.99
C PHE A 436 -24.44 -24.61 44.01
N SER A 437 -24.72 -25.79 44.60
CA SER A 437 -26.09 -26.32 44.69
C SER A 437 -27.02 -25.54 45.63
N SER A 438 -26.49 -24.65 46.47
CA SER A 438 -27.27 -23.76 47.34
C SER A 438 -27.26 -22.33 46.78
N GLY A 439 -28.38 -21.90 46.15
CA GLY A 439 -28.56 -20.54 45.66
C GLY A 439 -28.39 -20.34 44.14
N THR A 440 -28.83 -21.31 43.32
CA THR A 440 -28.83 -21.23 41.85
C THR A 440 -30.18 -20.87 41.27
N THR A 441 -30.21 -19.92 40.34
CA THR A 441 -31.35 -19.65 39.46
C THR A 441 -31.11 -20.29 38.10
N GLU A 442 -32.09 -21.05 37.59
CA GLU A 442 -32.01 -21.65 36.27
C GLU A 442 -32.48 -20.65 35.19
N LEU A 443 -31.60 -20.36 34.24
CA LEU A 443 -31.91 -19.59 33.04
C LEU A 443 -32.36 -20.54 31.94
N GLN A 444 -33.56 -20.29 31.41
CA GLN A 444 -34.09 -21.03 30.27
C GLN A 444 -33.46 -20.54 28.96
N ALA A 445 -33.46 -21.40 27.95
CA ALA A 445 -33.08 -20.99 26.60
C ALA A 445 -33.97 -19.83 26.11
N ASN A 446 -33.37 -18.91 25.35
CA ASN A 446 -33.99 -17.69 24.84
C ASN A 446 -34.39 -16.65 25.92
N GLN A 447 -33.78 -16.71 27.11
CA GLN A 447 -33.84 -15.65 28.10
C GLN A 447 -32.46 -14.97 28.24
N THR A 448 -32.47 -13.66 28.50
CA THR A 448 -31.26 -12.89 28.79
C THR A 448 -31.12 -12.67 30.28
N LEU A 449 -29.94 -12.95 30.80
CA LEU A 449 -29.48 -12.51 32.11
C LEU A 449 -28.87 -11.12 31.95
N THR A 450 -29.42 -10.13 32.64
CA THR A 450 -28.85 -8.78 32.71
C THR A 450 -28.59 -8.44 34.17
N LEU A 451 -27.32 -8.29 34.54
CA LEU A 451 -26.90 -7.84 35.86
C LEU A 451 -26.36 -6.42 35.76
N LYS A 452 -26.99 -5.49 36.49
CA LYS A 452 -26.49 -4.12 36.72
C LYS A 452 -26.47 -3.84 38.21
N LYS A 453 -25.67 -2.88 38.65
CA LYS A 453 -25.54 -2.48 40.06
C LYS A 453 -26.89 -2.31 40.78
N ASN A 454 -27.83 -1.62 40.13
CA ASN A 454 -29.16 -1.31 40.69
C ASN A 454 -30.13 -2.50 40.75
N THR A 455 -29.77 -3.64 40.15
CA THR A 455 -30.60 -4.86 40.03
C THR A 455 -29.98 -6.07 40.72
N LEU A 456 -28.84 -5.88 41.42
CA LEU A 456 -28.21 -6.94 42.22
C LEU A 456 -29.05 -7.20 43.47
N THR A 457 -30.01 -8.13 43.41
CA THR A 457 -30.69 -8.63 44.62
C THR A 457 -29.80 -9.62 45.37
N GLU A 458 -29.92 -9.70 46.72
CA GLU A 458 -29.11 -10.60 47.57
C GLU A 458 -29.41 -12.11 47.39
N GLU A 459 -30.41 -12.48 46.60
CA GLU A 459 -31.02 -13.81 46.68
C GLU A 459 -30.19 -14.96 46.06
N HIS A 460 -29.29 -14.68 45.11
CA HIS A 460 -28.62 -15.73 44.33
C HIS A 460 -27.13 -15.44 44.08
N LYS A 461 -26.28 -16.43 44.38
CA LYS A 461 -24.81 -16.34 44.16
C LYS A 461 -24.39 -16.87 42.79
N PHE A 462 -25.15 -17.79 42.21
CA PHE A 462 -24.82 -18.45 40.94
C PHE A 462 -26.02 -18.50 39.99
N TYR A 463 -25.77 -18.34 38.70
CA TYR A 463 -26.77 -18.52 37.64
C TYR A 463 -26.41 -19.76 36.82
N LYS A 464 -27.36 -20.67 36.65
CA LYS A 464 -27.18 -21.94 35.92
C LYS A 464 -27.93 -21.88 34.60
N VAL A 465 -27.22 -21.98 33.49
CA VAL A 465 -27.79 -22.05 32.13
C VAL A 465 -27.79 -23.53 31.71
N VAL A 466 -28.97 -24.12 31.57
CA VAL A 466 -29.10 -25.53 31.16
C VAL A 466 -28.98 -25.63 29.65
N LEU A 467 -28.07 -26.49 29.16
CA LEU A 467 -27.86 -26.68 27.72
C LEU A 467 -28.78 -27.78 27.18
N PRO A 468 -29.67 -27.47 26.22
CA PRO A 468 -30.55 -28.47 25.62
C PRO A 468 -29.76 -29.42 24.69
N LYS A 469 -29.89 -30.73 24.89
CA LYS A 469 -29.21 -31.77 24.07
C LYS A 469 -29.87 -32.04 22.71
N ASN A 470 -30.66 -31.09 22.21
CA ASN A 470 -31.45 -31.30 21.00
C ASN A 470 -30.59 -31.11 19.74
N LYS A 471 -30.36 -32.20 18.99
CA LYS A 471 -29.49 -32.20 17.79
C LYS A 471 -30.02 -31.40 16.60
N ASN A 472 -31.30 -30.99 16.62
CA ASN A 472 -31.94 -30.38 15.46
C ASN A 472 -31.69 -28.86 15.33
N HIS A 473 -31.26 -28.17 16.40
CA HIS A 473 -30.95 -26.74 16.36
C HIS A 473 -29.66 -26.44 17.13
N PRO A 474 -28.62 -25.88 16.48
CA PRO A 474 -27.43 -25.44 17.20
C PRO A 474 -27.78 -24.25 18.09
N TYR A 475 -27.37 -24.32 19.35
CA TYR A 475 -27.47 -23.21 20.30
C TYR A 475 -26.14 -22.49 20.35
N SER A 476 -26.19 -21.19 20.61
CA SER A 476 -25.00 -20.37 20.88
C SER A 476 -25.16 -19.65 22.21
N PHE A 477 -24.10 -19.68 23.01
CA PHE A 477 -23.99 -18.95 24.26
C PHE A 477 -23.14 -17.70 24.01
N SER A 478 -23.70 -16.53 24.33
CA SER A 478 -22.99 -15.26 24.25
C SER A 478 -23.04 -14.56 25.60
N LEU A 479 -21.91 -14.00 26.03
CA LEU A 479 -21.80 -13.16 27.21
C LEU A 479 -20.97 -11.92 26.87
N ILE A 480 -21.47 -10.75 27.23
CA ILE A 480 -20.78 -9.46 27.11
C ILE A 480 -20.82 -8.73 28.45
N THR A 481 -19.70 -8.11 28.83
CA THR A 481 -19.59 -7.39 30.10
C THR A 481 -18.63 -6.22 30.02
N SER A 482 -18.85 -5.19 30.84
CA SER A 482 -17.90 -4.08 31.08
C SER A 482 -16.91 -4.37 32.22
N LEU A 483 -17.09 -5.48 32.94
CA LEU A 483 -16.30 -5.80 34.13
C LEU A 483 -14.93 -6.41 33.78
N ASP A 484 -13.97 -6.22 34.70
CA ASP A 484 -12.61 -6.72 34.54
C ASP A 484 -12.51 -8.24 34.66
N SER A 485 -13.36 -8.89 35.45
CA SER A 485 -13.40 -10.35 35.54
C SER A 485 -14.79 -10.85 35.88
N VAL A 486 -15.27 -11.84 35.13
CA VAL A 486 -16.52 -12.56 35.41
C VAL A 486 -16.22 -14.05 35.31
N LYS A 487 -16.52 -14.81 36.36
CA LYS A 487 -16.25 -16.25 36.38
C LYS A 487 -17.37 -17.00 35.66
N VAL A 488 -17.00 -17.68 34.58
CA VAL A 488 -17.91 -18.48 33.74
C VAL A 488 -17.35 -19.89 33.65
N LEU A 489 -18.14 -20.88 34.08
CA LEU A 489 -17.71 -22.27 34.14
C LEU A 489 -18.58 -23.13 33.21
N PHE A 490 -17.94 -23.85 32.29
CA PHE A 490 -18.59 -24.81 31.40
C PHE A 490 -18.49 -26.21 32.01
N CYS A 491 -19.61 -26.83 32.37
CA CYS A 491 -19.63 -28.00 33.23
C CYS A 491 -20.32 -29.21 32.58
N PHE A 492 -19.83 -30.41 32.91
CA PHE A 492 -20.47 -31.68 32.57
C PHE A 492 -20.53 -32.62 33.78
N THR A 493 -21.56 -33.46 33.80
CA THR A 493 -21.82 -34.45 34.85
C THR A 493 -21.21 -35.78 34.46
N ASN A 494 -20.51 -36.43 35.40
CA ASN A 494 -19.95 -37.77 35.16
C ASN A 494 -21.03 -38.84 35.36
N PRO A 495 -21.40 -39.63 34.34
CA PRO A 495 -22.47 -40.62 34.46
C PRO A 495 -22.11 -41.86 35.30
N ARG A 496 -20.85 -42.04 35.72
CA ARG A 496 -20.38 -43.28 36.39
C ARG A 496 -20.47 -43.28 37.92
N THR A 497 -20.82 -42.17 38.55
CA THR A 497 -20.94 -42.06 40.00
C THR A 497 -22.29 -41.46 40.36
N SER A 498 -23.18 -42.28 40.93
CA SER A 498 -24.53 -41.92 41.39
C SER A 498 -24.53 -41.06 42.67
N THR A 499 -23.54 -40.21 42.85
CA THR A 499 -23.50 -39.19 43.90
C THR A 499 -23.27 -37.84 43.24
N LEU A 500 -23.90 -36.80 43.77
CA LEU A 500 -23.86 -35.40 43.32
C LEU A 500 -22.44 -34.78 43.31
N SER A 501 -21.37 -35.56 43.52
CA SER A 501 -20.06 -35.16 44.03
C SER A 501 -18.92 -35.07 43.01
N SER A 502 -19.17 -35.27 41.70
CA SER A 502 -18.11 -35.17 40.68
C SER A 502 -18.55 -34.39 39.45
N ILE A 503 -18.74 -33.08 39.62
CA ILE A 503 -18.94 -32.13 38.51
C ILE A 503 -17.56 -31.66 38.05
N ARG A 504 -17.32 -31.76 36.74
CA ARG A 504 -16.10 -31.27 36.12
C ARG A 504 -16.42 -30.06 35.28
N CYS A 505 -15.64 -29.00 35.46
CA CYS A 505 -15.84 -27.76 34.71
C CYS A 505 -14.53 -27.23 34.13
N VAL A 506 -14.68 -26.46 33.06
CA VAL A 506 -13.63 -25.67 32.42
C VAL A 506 -13.93 -24.20 32.65
N ASP A 507 -12.90 -23.44 33.06
CA ASP A 507 -13.00 -21.99 33.21
C ASP A 507 -12.97 -21.31 31.83
N GLY A 508 -14.04 -20.56 31.52
CA GLY A 508 -14.20 -19.80 30.29
C GLY A 508 -13.54 -18.42 30.32
N ASN A 509 -12.98 -17.97 31.45
CA ASN A 509 -12.38 -16.64 31.57
C ASN A 509 -11.22 -16.44 30.58
N ASN A 510 -10.43 -17.50 30.32
CA ASN A 510 -9.34 -17.48 29.33
C ASN A 510 -9.81 -17.30 27.88
N ASN A 511 -11.11 -17.47 27.62
CA ASN A 511 -11.73 -17.31 26.30
C ASN A 511 -12.45 -15.96 26.15
N MET A 512 -12.56 -15.15 27.20
CA MET A 512 -13.08 -13.79 27.08
C MET A 512 -12.12 -12.95 26.24
N ARG A 513 -12.67 -12.22 25.27
CA ARG A 513 -11.91 -11.36 24.36
C ARG A 513 -12.30 -9.91 24.52
N ILE A 514 -11.29 -9.04 24.47
CA ILE A 514 -11.47 -7.60 24.62
C ILE A 514 -12.04 -7.02 23.32
N VAL A 515 -13.12 -6.25 23.44
CA VAL A 515 -13.77 -5.53 22.33
C VAL A 515 -13.99 -4.06 22.72
N PRO A 516 -14.06 -3.13 21.74
CA PRO A 516 -14.27 -1.73 22.07
C PRO A 516 -15.60 -1.50 22.79
N ASN A 517 -15.62 -0.50 23.66
CA ASN A 517 -16.86 -0.01 24.27
C ASN A 517 -17.80 0.51 23.17
N SER A 518 -19.09 0.17 23.24
CA SER A 518 -20.12 0.72 22.37
C SER A 518 -21.24 1.31 23.22
N SER A 519 -21.07 2.58 23.60
CA SER A 519 -22.05 3.39 24.33
C SER A 519 -22.61 4.52 23.46
N GLU A 520 -23.60 5.26 23.96
CA GLU A 520 -24.13 6.45 23.27
C GLU A 520 -23.07 7.55 23.09
N GLU A 521 -22.12 7.64 24.00
CA GLU A 521 -21.04 8.63 23.99
C GLU A 521 -19.89 8.26 23.05
N THR A 522 -19.75 6.97 22.72
CA THR A 522 -18.62 6.47 21.94
C THR A 522 -18.73 6.87 20.48
N LYS A 523 -17.65 7.44 19.92
CA LYS A 523 -17.59 7.85 18.50
C LYS A 523 -16.63 7.00 17.69
N TYR A 524 -15.48 6.65 18.27
CA TYR A 524 -14.44 5.86 17.62
C TYR A 524 -14.07 4.64 18.47
N PRO A 525 -13.66 3.52 17.84
CA PRO A 525 -13.16 2.36 18.60
C PRO A 525 -12.00 2.69 19.52
N ALA A 526 -11.14 3.62 19.09
CA ALA A 526 -10.00 4.08 19.87
C ALA A 526 -10.38 4.83 21.15
N ASP A 527 -11.63 5.25 21.36
CA ASP A 527 -12.04 5.98 22.57
C ASP A 527 -12.00 5.07 23.83
N SER A 528 -11.95 3.75 23.64
CA SER A 528 -11.73 2.74 24.70
C SER A 528 -10.37 2.02 24.58
N SER A 529 -9.44 2.65 23.86
CA SER A 529 -8.07 2.15 23.69
C SER A 529 -7.20 2.37 24.92
N ILE A 530 -6.00 1.77 24.94
CA ILE A 530 -5.11 1.79 26.10
C ILE A 530 -4.83 3.22 26.62
N GLY A 531 -5.04 3.46 27.91
CA GLY A 531 -4.82 4.77 28.54
C GLY A 531 -5.89 5.82 28.25
N GLU A 532 -7.06 5.43 27.72
CA GLU A 532 -8.30 6.21 27.84
C GLU A 532 -9.03 5.91 29.16
N SER A 533 -9.98 6.78 29.53
CA SER A 533 -10.83 6.58 30.72
C SER A 533 -11.96 5.59 30.49
N MET A 534 -12.46 5.46 29.26
CA MET A 534 -13.54 4.52 28.95
C MET A 534 -13.02 3.09 28.93
N ARG A 535 -13.65 2.24 29.73
CA ARG A 535 -13.34 0.81 29.81
C ARG A 535 -13.81 0.08 28.57
N HIS A 536 -13.00 -0.84 28.07
CA HIS A 536 -13.38 -1.75 26.99
C HIS A 536 -14.35 -2.82 27.50
N PHE A 537 -15.09 -3.44 26.60
CA PHE A 537 -15.95 -4.58 26.93
C PHE A 537 -15.18 -5.88 26.76
N LYS A 538 -15.71 -6.95 27.36
CA LYS A 538 -15.28 -8.33 27.13
C LYS A 538 -16.43 -9.12 26.55
N LEU A 539 -16.16 -9.87 25.48
CA LEU A 539 -17.11 -10.70 24.77
C LEU A 539 -16.64 -12.15 24.77
N LEU A 540 -17.55 -13.06 25.10
CA LEU A 540 -17.40 -14.50 25.00
C LEU A 540 -18.53 -15.03 24.13
N THR A 541 -18.19 -15.72 23.05
CA THR A 541 -19.16 -16.39 22.18
C THR A 541 -18.71 -17.84 22.00
N VAL A 542 -19.57 -18.77 22.36
CA VAL A 542 -19.32 -20.22 22.23
C VAL A 542 -20.51 -20.84 21.52
N GLY A 543 -20.24 -21.65 20.50
CA GLY A 543 -21.22 -22.03 19.50
C GLY A 543 -21.25 -23.53 19.19
N GLY A 544 -22.35 -23.97 18.58
CA GLY A 544 -22.50 -25.27 17.92
C GLY A 544 -21.99 -26.49 18.70
N GLN A 545 -21.09 -27.25 18.05
CA GLN A 545 -20.52 -28.52 18.56
C GLN A 545 -19.72 -28.35 19.85
N ASP A 546 -19.16 -27.17 20.11
CA ASP A 546 -18.33 -26.94 21.29
C ASP A 546 -19.20 -26.91 22.56
N LEU A 547 -20.46 -26.47 22.46
CA LEU A 547 -21.42 -26.52 23.56
C LEU A 547 -22.02 -27.92 23.78
N GLU A 548 -22.08 -28.77 22.76
CA GLU A 548 -22.65 -30.14 22.88
C GLU A 548 -21.88 -31.02 23.88
N SER A 549 -20.62 -30.66 24.16
CA SER A 549 -19.76 -31.38 25.11
C SER A 549 -20.08 -31.09 26.58
N TYR A 550 -20.95 -30.12 26.86
CA TYR A 550 -21.28 -29.65 28.21
C TYR A 550 -22.77 -29.84 28.53
N ASP A 551 -23.10 -30.02 29.80
CA ASP A 551 -24.48 -30.19 30.27
C ASP A 551 -25.11 -28.85 30.70
N PHE A 552 -24.31 -27.96 31.32
CA PHE A 552 -24.76 -26.64 31.78
C PHE A 552 -23.58 -25.68 31.94
N ILE A 553 -23.89 -24.38 31.99
CA ILE A 553 -22.93 -23.30 32.23
C ILE A 553 -23.28 -22.61 33.56
N ILE A 554 -22.29 -22.29 34.38
CA ILE A 554 -22.45 -21.51 35.61
C ILE A 554 -21.82 -20.14 35.42
N ILE A 555 -22.55 -19.09 35.80
CA ILE A 555 -22.07 -17.72 35.89
C ILE A 555 -22.11 -17.32 37.38
N GLU A 556 -20.97 -16.95 37.95
CA GLU A 556 -20.90 -16.43 39.32
C GLU A 556 -21.35 -14.96 39.34
N LYS A 557 -22.23 -14.61 40.29
CA LYS A 557 -22.63 -13.21 40.51
C LYS A 557 -21.38 -12.41 40.92
N PRO A 558 -21.05 -11.32 40.21
CA PRO A 558 -19.96 -10.45 40.63
C PRO A 558 -20.31 -9.73 41.94
N ASP A 559 -19.32 -9.49 42.80
CA ASP A 559 -19.49 -8.71 44.02
C ASP A 559 -19.89 -7.25 43.68
N GLU A 560 -20.63 -6.58 44.56
CA GLU A 560 -21.04 -5.18 44.33
C GLU A 560 -19.85 -4.24 44.09
N GLY A 561 -18.72 -4.50 44.76
CA GLY A 561 -17.48 -3.74 44.58
C GLY A 561 -16.82 -3.90 43.20
N ALA A 562 -17.23 -4.90 42.42
CA ALA A 562 -16.79 -5.06 41.03
C ALA A 562 -17.45 -4.02 40.09
N PHE A 563 -18.64 -3.52 40.44
CA PHE A 563 -19.37 -2.50 39.67
C PHE A 563 -18.93 -1.10 40.11
N GLN A 564 -18.08 -0.47 39.32
CA GLN A 564 -17.52 0.84 39.63
C GLN A 564 -18.50 1.95 39.26
N THR A 565 -19.18 1.81 38.13
CA THR A 565 -20.18 2.75 37.64
C THR A 565 -21.57 2.11 37.60
N ASP A 566 -22.62 2.92 37.57
CA ASP A 566 -24.00 2.43 37.45
C ASP A 566 -24.30 1.88 36.03
N ASP A 567 -23.45 2.24 35.06
CA ASP A 567 -23.47 1.73 33.69
C ASP A 567 -22.80 0.37 33.54
N ASP A 568 -22.12 -0.13 34.58
CA ASP A 568 -21.47 -1.44 34.51
C ASP A 568 -22.49 -2.58 34.42
N PHE A 569 -22.21 -3.56 33.56
CA PHE A 569 -23.15 -4.63 33.27
C PHE A 569 -22.50 -5.99 32.97
N VAL A 570 -23.30 -7.03 33.17
CA VAL A 570 -23.10 -8.37 32.61
C VAL A 570 -24.38 -8.76 31.87
N GLU A 571 -24.27 -9.04 30.58
CA GLU A 571 -25.39 -9.52 29.76
C GLU A 571 -25.01 -10.88 29.16
N ALA A 572 -25.82 -11.91 29.42
CA ALA A 572 -25.58 -13.26 28.94
C ALA A 572 -26.87 -13.91 28.43
N SER A 573 -26.80 -14.65 27.32
CA SER A 573 -27.95 -15.39 26.83
C SER A 573 -27.57 -16.65 26.07
N LEU A 574 -28.51 -17.60 26.03
CA LEU A 574 -28.44 -18.81 25.23
C LEU A 574 -29.51 -18.71 24.13
N ALA A 575 -29.09 -18.63 22.86
CA ALA A 575 -30.00 -18.44 21.73
C ALA A 575 -30.00 -19.65 20.79
N ALA A 576 -31.19 -20.08 20.35
CA ALA A 576 -31.36 -21.09 19.31
C ALA A 576 -31.30 -20.44 17.92
N ASN A 577 -30.16 -20.42 17.25
CA ASN A 577 -30.04 -19.85 15.90
C ASN A 577 -28.78 -20.30 15.17
N GLU A 578 -28.84 -20.32 13.84
CA GLU A 578 -27.65 -20.41 12.99
C GLU A 578 -26.74 -19.20 13.25
N GLU A 579 -25.49 -19.47 13.60
CA GLU A 579 -24.46 -18.47 13.88
C GLU A 579 -24.09 -17.65 12.64
N VAL A 580 -24.19 -18.25 11.44
CA VAL A 580 -23.69 -17.68 10.20
C VAL A 580 -24.79 -17.61 9.14
N ILE A 581 -25.11 -16.40 8.67
CA ILE A 581 -26.00 -16.17 7.52
C ILE A 581 -25.12 -16.00 6.28
N VAL A 582 -25.21 -16.95 5.36
CA VAL A 582 -24.46 -16.91 4.09
C VAL A 582 -25.25 -16.16 3.01
N ASP A 583 -24.70 -15.04 2.55
CA ASP A 583 -25.24 -14.27 1.43
C ASP A 583 -24.33 -14.38 0.19
N LYS A 584 -24.94 -14.60 -0.97
CA LYS A 584 -24.28 -14.74 -2.28
C LYS A 584 -24.48 -13.52 -3.17
N VAL A 585 -24.89 -12.37 -2.61
CA VAL A 585 -25.09 -11.14 -3.37
C VAL A 585 -23.83 -10.74 -4.14
N SER A 586 -23.99 -10.45 -5.42
CA SER A 586 -22.89 -10.01 -6.28
C SER A 586 -22.75 -8.48 -6.25
N PRO A 587 -21.54 -7.94 -6.49
CA PRO A 587 -21.34 -6.50 -6.64
C PRO A 587 -22.25 -5.89 -7.73
N LEU A 588 -22.52 -6.62 -8.81
CA LEU A 588 -23.43 -6.16 -9.88
C LEU A 588 -24.87 -6.01 -9.37
N HIS A 589 -25.34 -6.91 -8.50
CA HIS A 589 -26.66 -6.79 -7.88
C HIS A 589 -26.73 -5.56 -6.95
N LEU A 590 -25.68 -5.35 -6.15
CA LEU A 590 -25.57 -4.20 -5.25
C LEU A 590 -25.57 -2.87 -6.01
N PHE A 591 -25.04 -2.83 -7.23
CA PHE A 591 -25.06 -1.64 -8.07
C PHE A 591 -26.49 -1.18 -8.43
N PHE A 592 -27.40 -2.12 -8.75
CA PHE A 592 -28.74 -1.77 -9.23
C PHE A 592 -29.79 -1.70 -8.13
N LYS A 593 -29.77 -2.61 -7.16
CA LYS A 593 -30.88 -2.77 -6.18
C LYS A 593 -30.46 -2.61 -4.72
N GLY A 594 -29.15 -2.69 -4.41
CA GLY A 594 -28.68 -2.84 -3.03
C GLY A 594 -29.11 -4.19 -2.43
N ARG A 595 -28.76 -4.42 -1.16
CA ARG A 595 -29.19 -5.64 -0.43
C ARG A 595 -29.63 -5.27 0.98
N THR A 596 -30.85 -5.65 1.34
CA THR A 596 -31.40 -5.40 2.67
C THR A 596 -31.51 -6.70 3.47
N ILE A 597 -30.98 -6.68 4.69
CA ILE A 597 -31.02 -7.78 5.65
C ILE A 597 -31.68 -7.25 6.92
N ARG A 598 -32.61 -8.03 7.48
CA ARG A 598 -33.33 -7.68 8.70
C ARG A 598 -32.92 -8.63 9.80
N LEU A 599 -32.51 -8.07 10.93
CA LEU A 599 -32.08 -8.81 12.11
C LEU A 599 -32.96 -8.38 13.28
N TYR A 600 -33.42 -9.38 14.04
CA TYR A 600 -34.31 -9.21 15.17
C TYR A 600 -33.74 -9.97 16.36
N SER A 601 -33.59 -9.27 17.47
CA SER A 601 -33.18 -9.83 18.76
C SER A 601 -34.37 -9.71 19.71
N ASP A 602 -35.13 -10.78 19.87
CA ASP A 602 -36.25 -10.83 20.82
C ASP A 602 -35.75 -11.49 22.12
N ASN A 603 -35.78 -10.76 23.24
CA ASN A 603 -35.41 -11.24 24.59
C ASN A 603 -34.02 -11.89 24.76
N THR A 604 -33.15 -11.87 23.74
CA THR A 604 -31.83 -12.53 23.71
C THR A 604 -30.74 -11.57 23.27
N LEU A 605 -29.52 -11.77 23.75
CA LEU A 605 -28.31 -11.18 23.18
C LEU A 605 -27.98 -11.95 21.90
N LEU A 606 -28.02 -11.27 20.76
CA LEU A 606 -27.81 -11.91 19.47
C LEU A 606 -26.46 -11.52 18.87
N THR A 607 -25.61 -12.53 18.70
CA THR A 607 -24.41 -12.44 17.87
C THR A 607 -24.65 -13.25 16.59
N LYS A 608 -24.62 -12.58 15.43
CA LYS A 608 -24.76 -13.24 14.11
C LYS A 608 -23.67 -12.80 13.17
N ASP A 609 -23.09 -13.74 12.44
CA ASP A 609 -22.11 -13.47 11.41
C ASP A 609 -22.76 -13.44 10.02
N LEU A 610 -22.62 -12.33 9.30
CA LEU A 610 -23.09 -12.20 7.92
C LEU A 610 -21.91 -12.46 6.98
N GLN A 611 -21.94 -13.56 6.25
CA GLN A 611 -20.88 -13.97 5.34
C GLN A 611 -21.22 -13.63 3.88
N PHE A 612 -20.49 -12.69 3.29
CA PHE A 612 -20.67 -12.28 1.89
C PHE A 612 -19.62 -12.92 0.98
N THR A 613 -19.98 -14.07 0.41
CA THR A 613 -19.05 -14.93 -0.37
C THR A 613 -18.54 -14.29 -1.68
N ASN A 614 -19.35 -13.46 -2.34
CA ASN A 614 -19.02 -12.83 -3.62
C ASN A 614 -18.43 -11.42 -3.49
N LEU A 615 -18.23 -10.92 -2.26
CA LEU A 615 -17.66 -9.59 -1.98
C LEU A 615 -16.22 -9.72 -1.49
N TRP A 616 -15.30 -9.98 -2.43
CA TRP A 616 -13.89 -10.27 -2.14
C TRP A 616 -12.91 -9.22 -2.68
N ASP A 617 -13.34 -8.37 -3.61
CA ASP A 617 -12.49 -7.42 -4.32
C ASP A 617 -12.21 -6.17 -3.46
N SER A 618 -10.95 -5.96 -3.12
CA SER A 618 -10.50 -4.82 -2.30
C SER A 618 -10.68 -3.46 -2.99
N LEU A 619 -10.91 -3.41 -4.31
CA LEU A 619 -11.17 -2.16 -5.04
C LEU A 619 -12.53 -1.57 -4.70
N PHE A 620 -13.49 -2.39 -4.27
CA PHE A 620 -14.79 -1.90 -3.86
C PHE A 620 -14.79 -1.43 -2.42
N SER A 621 -15.42 -0.29 -2.19
CA SER A 621 -15.88 0.11 -0.87
C SER A 621 -17.40 0.08 -0.82
N TYR A 622 -17.94 -0.30 0.32
CA TYR A 622 -19.38 -0.41 0.54
C TYR A 622 -19.84 0.57 1.61
N ARG A 623 -21.16 0.76 1.68
CA ARG A 623 -21.84 1.55 2.70
C ARG A 623 -23.04 0.80 3.21
N LEU A 624 -23.08 0.57 4.51
CA LEU A 624 -24.26 0.10 5.23
C LEU A 624 -25.10 1.32 5.60
N ARG A 625 -26.39 1.27 5.30
CA ARG A 625 -27.40 2.16 5.88
C ARG A 625 -28.20 1.37 6.88
N ILE A 626 -28.20 1.83 8.12
CA ILE A 626 -28.77 1.08 9.23
C ILE A 626 -29.98 1.88 9.73
N LYS A 627 -31.11 1.20 9.84
CA LYS A 627 -32.33 1.73 10.46
C LYS A 627 -32.75 0.75 11.53
N GLY A 628 -33.12 1.25 12.69
CA GLY A 628 -33.54 0.36 13.77
C GLY A 628 -33.87 1.11 15.04
N GLN A 629 -34.31 0.35 16.02
CA GLN A 629 -34.58 0.82 17.37
C GLN A 629 -34.12 -0.25 18.35
N THR A 630 -33.63 0.21 19.51
CA THR A 630 -33.22 -0.61 20.64
C THR A 630 -34.13 -0.29 21.83
N GLY A 631 -34.36 -1.28 22.70
CA GLY A 631 -35.14 -1.10 23.92
C GLY A 631 -34.56 -0.03 24.86
N LYS A 632 -35.44 0.63 25.62
CA LYS A 632 -35.08 1.76 26.52
C LYS A 632 -34.07 1.39 27.63
N ASN A 633 -33.93 0.12 27.97
CA ASN A 633 -33.08 -0.37 29.06
C ASN A 633 -31.85 -1.19 28.59
N SER A 634 -31.47 -1.07 27.31
CA SER A 634 -30.30 -1.77 26.77
C SER A 634 -29.02 -1.48 27.56
N ALA A 635 -28.15 -2.48 27.69
CA ALA A 635 -26.90 -2.33 28.43
C ALA A 635 -25.79 -1.66 27.60
N PHE A 636 -25.86 -1.79 26.27
CA PHE A 636 -24.90 -1.20 25.33
C PHE A 636 -25.59 -0.88 23.99
N GLN A 637 -24.95 -0.07 23.15
CA GLN A 637 -25.42 0.22 21.81
C GLN A 637 -24.93 -0.84 20.81
N PRO A 638 -25.75 -1.31 19.86
CA PRO A 638 -25.36 -2.36 18.93
C PRO A 638 -24.15 -1.95 18.07
N PHE A 639 -23.32 -2.93 17.75
CA PHE A 639 -22.08 -2.73 16.98
C PHE A 639 -21.82 -3.87 15.99
N ILE A 640 -20.95 -3.59 15.02
CA ILE A 640 -20.58 -4.53 13.95
C ILE A 640 -19.07 -4.70 13.93
N ARG A 641 -18.61 -5.95 13.98
CA ARG A 641 -17.24 -6.35 13.65
C ARG A 641 -17.16 -6.68 12.17
N GLN A 642 -16.39 -5.91 11.41
CA GLN A 642 -16.02 -6.24 10.04
C GLN A 642 -14.69 -6.99 10.05
N TRP A 643 -14.59 -8.13 9.37
CA TRP A 643 -13.32 -8.87 9.33
C TRP A 643 -13.10 -9.73 8.07
N ILE A 644 -11.84 -10.07 7.83
CA ILE A 644 -11.37 -11.02 6.80
C ILE A 644 -10.29 -11.94 7.40
N ASN A 645 -10.22 -13.18 6.93
CA ASN A 645 -9.31 -14.18 7.48
C ASN A 645 -7.85 -13.99 7.03
N GLU A 646 -7.61 -13.70 5.76
CA GLU A 646 -6.27 -13.46 5.22
C GLU A 646 -6.25 -12.08 4.55
N PRO A 647 -5.47 -11.09 5.02
CA PRO A 647 -4.36 -11.14 5.98
C PRO A 647 -4.73 -10.63 7.40
N PHE A 648 -5.76 -11.19 8.03
CA PHE A 648 -6.21 -10.83 9.39
C PHE A 648 -6.51 -9.33 9.63
N GLU A 649 -7.48 -8.79 8.91
CA GLU A 649 -8.01 -7.44 9.16
C GLU A 649 -9.32 -7.52 9.94
N THR A 650 -9.41 -6.82 11.07
CA THR A 650 -10.64 -6.58 11.84
C THR A 650 -10.84 -5.08 12.02
N LYS A 651 -12.09 -4.62 11.89
CA LYS A 651 -12.53 -3.24 12.16
C LYS A 651 -13.83 -3.27 12.96
N TRP A 652 -13.97 -2.31 13.87
CA TRP A 652 -15.13 -2.20 14.74
C TRP A 652 -15.95 -0.96 14.38
N HIS A 653 -17.23 -1.16 14.09
CA HIS A 653 -18.18 -0.10 13.79
C HIS A 653 -19.16 0.01 14.95
N LEU A 654 -19.02 1.07 15.74
CA LEU A 654 -19.72 1.27 17.01
C LEU A 654 -20.93 2.17 16.87
N ASN A 655 -21.83 2.12 17.85
CA ASN A 655 -23.01 2.97 17.96
C ASN A 655 -23.76 3.14 16.62
N ILE A 656 -24.07 2.00 15.99
CA ILE A 656 -24.48 1.95 14.58
C ILE A 656 -25.85 2.59 14.32
N LEU A 657 -26.69 2.69 15.36
CA LEU A 657 -28.01 3.32 15.29
C LEU A 657 -27.92 4.85 15.23
N HIS A 658 -26.99 5.45 15.97
CA HIS A 658 -26.78 6.89 15.91
C HIS A 658 -26.16 7.29 14.56
N ASN A 659 -25.15 6.53 14.10
CA ASN A 659 -24.38 6.92 12.93
C ASN A 659 -25.15 6.73 11.60
N ASN A 660 -26.20 5.91 11.54
CA ASN A 660 -27.10 5.61 10.40
C ASN A 660 -26.42 5.14 9.08
N LYS A 661 -25.12 5.38 8.93
CA LYS A 661 -24.26 5.11 7.77
C LYS A 661 -22.92 4.62 8.29
N VAL A 662 -22.48 3.47 7.78
CA VAL A 662 -21.18 2.88 8.10
C VAL A 662 -20.48 2.57 6.78
N ASP A 663 -19.25 3.05 6.62
CA ASP A 663 -18.42 2.77 5.45
C ASP A 663 -17.60 1.48 5.69
N ILE A 664 -17.56 0.61 4.69
CA ILE A 664 -16.91 -0.70 4.75
C ILE A 664 -15.83 -0.76 3.66
N ASN A 665 -14.58 -0.96 4.06
CA ASN A 665 -13.45 -1.23 3.16
C ASN A 665 -12.48 -2.23 3.79
N PHE A 666 -11.81 -3.02 2.97
CA PHE A 666 -10.94 -4.12 3.43
C PHE A 666 -9.85 -4.48 2.40
N HIS A 667 -8.81 -5.15 2.87
CA HIS A 667 -7.58 -5.49 2.14
C HIS A 667 -7.49 -6.98 1.83
N ASN A 668 -8.47 -7.49 1.07
CA ASN A 668 -8.60 -8.92 0.76
C ASN A 668 -7.91 -9.25 -0.57
N VAL A 669 -8.64 -9.31 -1.70
CA VAL A 669 -8.02 -9.54 -3.01
C VAL A 669 -7.62 -8.20 -3.63
N ALA A 670 -6.31 -7.96 -3.71
CA ALA A 670 -5.74 -6.74 -4.25
C ALA A 670 -5.06 -6.93 -5.62
N PRO A 671 -4.98 -5.87 -6.45
CA PRO A 671 -4.23 -5.90 -7.69
C PRO A 671 -2.75 -6.21 -7.47
N PHE A 672 -2.16 -7.00 -8.36
CA PHE A 672 -0.73 -7.37 -8.36
C PHE A 672 -0.26 -8.26 -7.19
N ILE A 673 -1.12 -8.59 -6.24
CA ILE A 673 -0.80 -9.45 -5.09
C ILE A 673 -1.13 -10.92 -5.39
N PRO A 674 -0.32 -11.89 -4.92
CA PRO A 674 -0.62 -13.31 -5.04
C PRO A 674 -1.87 -13.70 -4.25
N VAL A 675 -2.73 -14.50 -4.88
CA VAL A 675 -4.01 -14.93 -4.28
C VAL A 675 -4.13 -16.44 -4.37
N ASN A 676 -4.48 -17.09 -3.25
CA ASN A 676 -4.91 -18.47 -3.23
C ASN A 676 -6.31 -18.59 -3.84
N ILE A 677 -6.42 -19.31 -4.96
CA ILE A 677 -7.68 -19.44 -5.71
C ILE A 677 -8.61 -20.49 -5.10
N SER A 678 -8.05 -21.44 -4.33
CA SER A 678 -8.84 -22.52 -3.72
C SER A 678 -9.55 -22.09 -2.43
N ALA A 679 -9.01 -21.09 -1.73
CA ALA A 679 -9.58 -20.63 -0.47
C ALA A 679 -10.68 -19.57 -0.70
N PRO A 680 -11.90 -19.74 -0.14
CA PRO A 680 -12.90 -18.71 -0.21
C PRO A 680 -12.44 -17.47 0.57
N LYS A 681 -12.70 -16.29 0.00
CA LYS A 681 -12.29 -14.99 0.56
C LYS A 681 -13.49 -14.08 0.83
N PRO A 682 -14.46 -14.52 1.65
CA PRO A 682 -15.66 -13.74 1.97
C PRO A 682 -15.34 -12.48 2.79
N LEU A 683 -16.20 -11.48 2.68
CA LEU A 683 -16.31 -10.41 3.67
C LEU A 683 -17.25 -10.87 4.80
N HIS A 684 -16.81 -10.75 6.04
CA HIS A 684 -17.63 -11.06 7.21
C HIS A 684 -18.04 -9.79 7.96
N LEU A 685 -19.31 -9.72 8.35
CA LEU A 685 -19.86 -8.69 9.22
C LEU A 685 -20.58 -9.36 10.40
N SER A 686 -19.89 -9.46 11.54
CA SER A 686 -20.48 -10.02 12.76
C SER A 686 -21.19 -8.92 13.55
N THR A 687 -22.50 -9.05 13.71
CA THR A 687 -23.35 -8.08 14.42
C THR A 687 -23.61 -8.56 15.84
N THR A 688 -23.41 -7.69 16.82
CA THR A 688 -23.75 -7.94 18.23
C THR A 688 -24.86 -6.99 18.64
N LEU A 689 -26.03 -7.55 18.97
CA LEU A 689 -27.25 -6.80 19.27
C LEU A 689 -27.69 -7.08 20.71
N PRO A 690 -27.95 -6.05 21.54
CA PRO A 690 -28.54 -6.25 22.85
C PRO A 690 -29.97 -6.77 22.72
N HIS A 691 -30.53 -7.27 23.83
CA HIS A 691 -31.94 -7.68 23.87
C HIS A 691 -32.90 -6.58 23.37
N ASP A 692 -34.03 -7.01 22.80
CA ASP A 692 -35.09 -6.15 22.27
C ASP A 692 -34.63 -5.13 21.22
N THR A 693 -33.82 -5.58 20.27
CA THR A 693 -33.28 -4.75 19.20
C THR A 693 -33.74 -5.24 17.83
N LYS A 694 -34.22 -4.30 17.00
CA LYS A 694 -34.65 -4.58 15.62
C LYS A 694 -33.89 -3.67 14.67
N ILE A 695 -33.11 -4.26 13.77
CA ILE A 695 -32.33 -3.51 12.79
C ILE A 695 -32.55 -4.00 11.36
N GLU A 696 -32.57 -3.05 10.44
CA GLU A 696 -32.58 -3.24 8.99
C GLU A 696 -31.30 -2.65 8.42
N ILE A 697 -30.45 -3.52 7.88
CA ILE A 697 -29.16 -3.17 7.29
C ILE A 697 -29.31 -3.21 5.77
N THR A 698 -29.07 -2.07 5.11
CA THR A 698 -29.05 -1.97 3.65
C THR A 698 -27.64 -1.72 3.13
N LEU A 699 -27.07 -2.68 2.42
CA LEU A 699 -25.74 -2.66 1.83
C LEU A 699 -25.77 -2.11 0.40
N ASN A 700 -24.99 -1.04 0.15
CA ASN A 700 -24.82 -0.41 -1.16
C ASN A 700 -23.33 -0.19 -1.48
N ILE A 701 -22.98 0.02 -2.75
CA ILE A 701 -21.63 0.43 -3.15
C ILE A 701 -21.37 1.89 -2.77
N ASN A 702 -20.23 2.18 -2.16
CA ASN A 702 -19.74 3.53 -1.87
C ASN A 702 -18.76 3.98 -2.96
N TRP A 703 -19.30 4.62 -4.00
CA TRP A 703 -18.50 5.10 -5.14
C TRP A 703 -17.48 6.17 -4.76
N SER A 704 -17.79 7.04 -3.80
CA SER A 704 -16.85 8.10 -3.40
C SER A 704 -15.59 7.52 -2.76
N LEU A 705 -15.75 6.57 -1.84
CA LEU A 705 -14.61 5.89 -1.22
C LEU A 705 -13.88 4.95 -2.20
N THR A 706 -14.64 4.23 -3.04
CA THR A 706 -14.09 3.40 -4.13
C THR A 706 -13.15 4.21 -5.03
N MET A 707 -13.54 5.43 -5.43
CA MET A 707 -12.71 6.30 -6.26
C MET A 707 -11.46 6.81 -5.52
N LYS A 708 -11.59 7.17 -4.23
CA LYS A 708 -10.44 7.58 -3.40
C LYS A 708 -9.35 6.50 -3.37
N MET A 709 -9.73 5.23 -3.28
CA MET A 709 -8.80 4.10 -3.17
C MET A 709 -8.03 3.79 -4.47
N LEU A 710 -8.44 4.32 -5.62
CA LEU A 710 -7.77 4.04 -6.90
C LEU A 710 -6.40 4.71 -7.02
N PHE A 711 -6.23 5.90 -6.45
CA PHE A 711 -5.03 6.72 -6.71
C PHE A 711 -3.74 6.06 -6.21
N ILE A 712 -3.71 5.62 -4.95
CA ILE A 712 -2.51 5.03 -4.32
C ILE A 712 -2.11 3.72 -5.03
N ARG A 713 -3.09 2.88 -5.41
CA ARG A 713 -2.87 1.58 -6.08
C ARG A 713 -2.39 1.71 -7.54
N TYR A 714 -2.82 2.75 -8.25
CA TYR A 714 -2.55 2.91 -9.69
C TYR A 714 -1.71 4.14 -10.03
N ARG A 715 -1.01 4.76 -9.07
CA ARG A 715 -0.16 5.94 -9.32
C ARG A 715 0.85 5.78 -10.47
N LEU A 716 1.36 4.57 -10.67
CA LEU A 716 2.30 4.26 -11.76
C LEU A 716 1.64 4.27 -13.16
N ALA A 717 0.30 4.10 -13.23
CA ALA A 717 -0.46 4.22 -14.46
C ALA A 717 -0.40 5.65 -15.06
N ILE A 718 -0.15 6.66 -14.22
CA ILE A 718 0.02 8.07 -14.64
C ILE A 718 1.21 8.23 -15.60
N ALA A 719 2.26 7.43 -15.46
CA ALA A 719 3.38 7.39 -16.41
C ALA A 719 3.14 6.39 -17.54
N SER A 720 2.60 5.22 -17.22
CA SER A 720 2.44 4.09 -18.15
C SER A 720 1.44 4.34 -19.28
N PHE A 721 0.25 4.87 -18.96
CA PHE A 721 -0.82 5.06 -19.95
C PHE A 721 -0.52 6.17 -20.97
N PRO A 722 -0.10 7.38 -20.56
CA PRO A 722 0.26 8.42 -21.51
C PRO A 722 1.41 8.00 -22.42
N THR A 723 2.42 7.30 -21.90
CA THR A 723 3.54 6.78 -22.70
C THR A 723 3.05 5.77 -23.76
N SER A 724 2.11 4.90 -23.40
CA SER A 724 1.51 3.96 -24.35
C SER A 724 0.79 4.67 -25.50
N ILE A 725 -0.04 5.67 -25.17
CA ILE A 725 -0.79 6.45 -26.17
C ILE A 725 0.18 7.29 -27.02
N LEU A 726 1.19 7.92 -26.41
CA LEU A 726 2.23 8.69 -27.11
C LEU A 726 2.94 7.84 -28.16
N ALA A 727 3.43 6.66 -27.77
CA ALA A 727 4.14 5.76 -28.68
C ALA A 727 3.24 5.32 -29.86
N LEU A 728 1.97 5.00 -29.59
CA LEU A 728 1.00 4.64 -30.63
C LEU A 728 0.76 5.79 -31.62
N ILE A 729 0.52 6.99 -31.11
CA ILE A 729 0.25 8.16 -31.96
C ILE A 729 1.49 8.54 -32.77
N ILE A 730 2.69 8.47 -32.17
CA ILE A 730 3.94 8.72 -32.90
C ILE A 730 4.10 7.68 -34.03
N ALA A 731 3.78 6.40 -33.80
CA ALA A 731 3.77 5.39 -34.87
C ALA A 731 2.81 5.76 -36.01
N CYS A 732 1.61 6.23 -35.69
CA CYS A 732 0.65 6.71 -36.69
C CYS A 732 1.14 7.97 -37.44
N GLN A 733 1.77 8.93 -36.77
CA GLN A 733 2.36 10.12 -37.43
C GLN A 733 3.39 9.73 -38.47
N PHE A 734 4.24 8.79 -38.08
CA PHE A 734 5.28 8.19 -38.89
C PHE A 734 4.67 7.44 -40.11
N TYR A 735 3.53 6.76 -39.93
CA TYR A 735 2.81 6.06 -41.01
C TYR A 735 2.25 7.03 -42.04
N THR A 736 1.66 8.12 -41.56
CA THR A 736 1.20 9.19 -42.43
C THR A 736 2.35 9.90 -43.11
N TYR A 737 3.49 10.08 -42.44
CA TYR A 737 4.69 10.67 -43.04
C TYR A 737 5.23 9.81 -44.19
N TYR A 738 5.28 8.48 -44.02
CA TYR A 738 5.63 7.55 -45.08
C TYR A 738 4.69 7.67 -46.30
N LYS A 739 3.37 7.67 -46.07
CA LYS A 739 2.38 7.69 -47.17
C LYS A 739 2.30 9.04 -47.88
N SER A 740 2.37 10.14 -47.14
CA SER A 740 2.03 11.49 -47.63
C SER A 740 3.18 12.48 -47.65
N SER A 741 4.36 12.11 -47.14
CA SER A 741 5.51 13.00 -46.92
C SER A 741 5.23 14.21 -46.02
N LYS A 742 4.09 14.23 -45.33
CA LYS A 742 3.70 15.26 -44.36
C LYS A 742 3.67 14.67 -42.95
N PHE A 743 4.47 15.24 -42.06
CA PHE A 743 4.48 14.85 -40.64
C PHE A 743 3.46 15.70 -39.90
N VAL A 744 2.29 15.12 -39.66
CA VAL A 744 1.14 15.77 -39.03
C VAL A 744 1.46 16.11 -37.57
N SER A 745 0.87 17.19 -37.04
CA SER A 745 1.05 17.55 -35.63
C SER A 745 0.47 16.49 -34.69
N PHE A 746 1.07 16.34 -33.52
CA PHE A 746 0.66 15.34 -32.53
C PHE A 746 -0.83 15.47 -32.14
N PRO A 747 -1.35 16.67 -31.78
CA PRO A 747 -2.76 16.82 -31.42
C PRO A 747 -3.71 16.51 -32.57
N SER A 748 -3.33 16.82 -33.82
CA SER A 748 -4.15 16.51 -34.99
C SER A 748 -4.20 15.00 -35.27
N MET A 749 -3.06 14.29 -35.14
CA MET A 749 -3.05 12.83 -35.28
C MET A 749 -3.82 12.14 -34.17
N LEU A 750 -3.71 12.62 -32.92
CA LEU A 750 -4.49 12.13 -31.80
C LEU A 750 -6.01 12.34 -32.03
N SER A 751 -6.42 13.52 -32.49
CA SER A 751 -7.83 13.81 -32.84
C SER A 751 -8.34 12.83 -33.91
N HIS A 752 -7.60 12.65 -34.99
CA HIS A 752 -7.99 11.75 -36.08
C HIS A 752 -8.09 10.29 -35.62
N THR A 753 -7.13 9.84 -34.82
CA THR A 753 -7.11 8.46 -34.29
C THR A 753 -8.29 8.22 -33.35
N LEU A 754 -8.63 9.18 -32.49
CA LEU A 754 -9.77 9.09 -31.58
C LEU A 754 -11.12 9.19 -32.30
N GLU A 755 -11.23 9.98 -33.36
CA GLU A 755 -12.45 10.03 -34.18
C GLU A 755 -12.70 8.72 -34.92
N LYS A 756 -11.64 8.13 -35.47
CA LYS A 756 -11.76 6.92 -36.28
C LYS A 756 -11.86 5.64 -35.45
N TYR A 757 -11.09 5.55 -34.36
CA TYR A 757 -10.92 4.32 -33.58
C TYR A 757 -11.27 4.48 -32.10
N GLY A 758 -11.73 5.65 -31.63
CA GLY A 758 -11.93 5.91 -30.21
C GLY A 758 -12.87 4.93 -29.51
N ILE A 759 -14.01 4.58 -30.13
CA ILE A 759 -14.95 3.60 -29.57
C ILE A 759 -14.31 2.21 -29.48
N SER A 760 -13.62 1.78 -30.54
CA SER A 760 -12.89 0.50 -30.56
C SER A 760 -11.79 0.46 -29.50
N LEU A 761 -11.05 1.55 -29.33
CA LEU A 761 -10.03 1.67 -28.28
C LEU A 761 -10.64 1.55 -26.89
N LEU A 762 -11.76 2.23 -26.60
CA LEU A 762 -12.45 2.08 -25.32
C LEU A 762 -12.89 0.63 -25.05
N PHE A 763 -13.40 -0.07 -26.07
CA PHE A 763 -13.74 -1.49 -25.95
C PHE A 763 -12.51 -2.37 -25.69
N ILE A 764 -11.38 -2.08 -26.35
CA ILE A 764 -10.11 -2.77 -26.10
C ILE A 764 -9.66 -2.57 -24.65
N TYR A 765 -9.62 -1.33 -24.16
CA TYR A 765 -9.24 -1.03 -22.77
C TYR A 765 -10.18 -1.69 -21.75
N MET A 766 -11.48 -1.78 -22.04
CA MET A 766 -12.46 -2.45 -21.19
C MET A 766 -12.32 -3.98 -21.23
N SER A 767 -11.92 -4.55 -22.37
CA SER A 767 -11.79 -6.02 -22.53
C SER A 767 -10.44 -6.54 -22.04
N LEU A 768 -9.44 -5.68 -21.85
CA LEU A 768 -8.08 -6.11 -21.54
C LEU A 768 -7.97 -6.80 -20.17
N SER A 769 -8.63 -6.27 -19.13
CA SER A 769 -8.64 -6.89 -17.80
C SER A 769 -9.18 -8.34 -17.82
N PRO A 770 -10.37 -8.64 -18.37
CA PRO A 770 -10.86 -10.02 -18.40
C PRO A 770 -10.02 -10.92 -19.32
N LEU A 771 -9.51 -10.41 -20.45
CA LEU A 771 -8.63 -11.19 -21.34
C LEU A 771 -7.34 -11.61 -20.63
N VAL A 772 -6.70 -10.67 -19.94
CA VAL A 772 -5.44 -10.91 -19.22
C VAL A 772 -5.62 -11.82 -18.00
N ASN A 773 -6.85 -12.06 -17.53
CA ASN A 773 -7.14 -13.07 -16.50
C ASN A 773 -7.23 -14.50 -17.05
N LEU A 774 -7.32 -14.69 -18.37
CA LEU A 774 -7.31 -16.03 -18.97
C LEU A 774 -5.92 -16.64 -18.85
N GLU A 775 -5.83 -17.84 -18.28
CA GLU A 775 -4.56 -18.51 -18.01
C GLU A 775 -3.70 -18.70 -19.28
N CYS A 776 -4.32 -19.12 -20.39
CA CYS A 776 -3.65 -19.26 -21.68
C CYS A 776 -2.99 -17.93 -22.13
N ILE A 777 -3.69 -16.81 -21.96
CA ILE A 777 -3.18 -15.48 -22.29
C ILE A 777 -2.04 -15.10 -21.33
N GLN A 778 -2.16 -15.40 -20.03
CA GLN A 778 -1.08 -15.13 -19.07
C GLN A 778 0.20 -15.92 -19.38
N ARG A 779 0.07 -17.19 -19.79
CA ARG A 779 1.20 -18.02 -20.22
C ARG A 779 1.85 -17.46 -21.50
N LEU A 780 1.04 -17.01 -22.45
CA LEU A 780 1.53 -16.33 -23.67
C LEU A 780 2.26 -15.02 -23.34
N LEU A 781 1.67 -14.17 -22.50
CA LEU A 781 2.27 -12.90 -22.06
C LEU A 781 3.57 -13.14 -21.28
N TYR A 782 3.64 -14.21 -20.48
CA TYR A 782 4.86 -14.58 -19.77
C TYR A 782 5.95 -15.07 -20.74
N PHE A 783 5.57 -15.84 -21.76
CA PHE A 783 6.51 -16.31 -22.78
C PHE A 783 7.17 -15.14 -23.55
N PHE A 784 6.38 -14.12 -23.88
CA PHE A 784 6.84 -12.91 -24.54
C PHE A 784 7.37 -11.82 -23.60
N ASP A 785 7.37 -12.04 -22.27
CA ASP A 785 7.94 -11.08 -21.33
C ASP A 785 9.47 -11.01 -21.55
N PRO A 786 10.01 -9.86 -21.99
CA PRO A 786 11.45 -9.69 -22.19
C PRO A 786 12.25 -9.73 -20.88
N ILE A 787 11.62 -9.41 -19.73
CA ILE A 787 12.29 -9.21 -18.45
C ILE A 787 12.33 -10.51 -17.64
N LYS A 788 11.25 -11.30 -17.65
CA LYS A 788 11.10 -12.57 -16.93
C LYS A 788 11.39 -12.50 -15.40
N LEU A 789 11.24 -11.32 -14.80
CA LEU A 789 11.36 -11.14 -13.34
C LEU A 789 10.06 -11.44 -12.61
N ASN A 790 8.92 -11.12 -13.23
CA ASN A 790 7.60 -11.39 -12.68
C ASN A 790 7.18 -12.80 -13.08
N LYS A 791 7.15 -13.73 -12.12
CA LYS A 791 6.79 -15.14 -12.35
C LYS A 791 5.35 -15.41 -11.86
N PRO A 792 4.31 -15.23 -12.69
CA PRO A 792 2.91 -15.37 -12.27
C PRO A 792 2.54 -16.78 -11.75
N PHE A 793 3.25 -17.80 -12.24
CA PHE A 793 3.01 -19.23 -11.96
C PHE A 793 4.00 -19.84 -10.95
N LEU A 794 4.81 -19.02 -10.26
CA LEU A 794 5.83 -19.54 -9.35
C LEU A 794 5.26 -20.40 -8.20
N LEU A 795 4.07 -20.05 -7.71
CA LEU A 795 3.41 -20.72 -6.60
C LEU A 795 2.20 -21.56 -7.05
N GLU A 796 2.21 -22.03 -8.30
CA GLU A 796 1.14 -22.85 -8.87
C GLU A 796 0.93 -24.14 -8.06
N ASN A 797 2.01 -24.77 -7.57
CA ASN A 797 1.94 -25.94 -6.67
C ASN A 797 1.20 -25.63 -5.36
N LYS A 798 1.32 -24.41 -4.85
CA LYS A 798 0.61 -23.92 -3.65
C LYS A 798 -0.75 -23.28 -4.01
N ARG A 799 -1.23 -23.47 -5.25
CA ARG A 799 -2.50 -22.93 -5.82
C ARG A 799 -2.64 -21.40 -5.70
N MET A 800 -1.51 -20.70 -5.71
CA MET A 800 -1.45 -19.24 -5.69
C MET A 800 -1.03 -18.72 -7.06
N LEU A 801 -1.85 -17.83 -7.64
CA LEU A 801 -1.52 -17.16 -8.90
C LEU A 801 -1.42 -15.66 -8.68
N THR A 802 -0.57 -15.00 -9.46
CA THR A 802 -0.40 -13.54 -9.42
C THR A 802 -0.67 -12.94 -10.79
N ASN A 803 -1.49 -11.87 -10.85
CA ASN A 803 -1.72 -11.14 -12.10
C ASN A 803 -0.87 -9.87 -12.12
N PHE A 804 0.24 -9.90 -12.86
CA PHE A 804 1.18 -8.78 -13.00
C PHE A 804 0.87 -7.84 -14.18
N TYR A 805 -0.11 -8.18 -15.01
CA TYR A 805 -0.32 -7.59 -16.32
C TYR A 805 -1.46 -6.56 -16.32
N PHE A 806 -1.34 -5.55 -17.18
CA PHE A 806 -2.24 -4.40 -17.30
C PHE A 806 -2.48 -3.74 -15.93
N LEU A 807 -3.71 -3.82 -15.41
CA LEU A 807 -4.10 -3.28 -14.11
C LEU A 807 -4.10 -4.33 -12.98
N GLY A 808 -3.79 -5.61 -13.26
CA GLY A 808 -3.83 -6.66 -12.24
C GLY A 808 -5.23 -6.92 -11.66
N ILE A 809 -6.28 -6.40 -12.28
CA ILE A 809 -7.68 -6.51 -11.86
C ILE A 809 -8.20 -7.90 -12.19
N ARG A 810 -8.80 -8.58 -11.21
CA ARG A 810 -9.42 -9.90 -11.38
C ARG A 810 -10.92 -9.85 -11.66
N SER A 811 -11.61 -8.82 -11.16
CA SER A 811 -13.06 -8.70 -11.34
C SER A 811 -13.40 -8.10 -12.71
N TRP A 812 -14.32 -8.72 -13.43
CA TRP A 812 -14.83 -8.14 -14.69
C TRP A 812 -15.50 -6.79 -14.42
N LEU A 813 -16.23 -6.64 -13.31
CA LEU A 813 -16.95 -5.41 -13.01
C LEU A 813 -16.03 -4.18 -12.86
N MET A 814 -14.75 -4.34 -12.50
CA MET A 814 -13.77 -3.25 -12.42
C MET A 814 -13.06 -2.92 -13.73
N SER A 815 -13.44 -3.55 -14.84
CA SER A 815 -12.76 -3.34 -16.12
C SER A 815 -12.96 -1.94 -16.72
N TRP A 816 -13.95 -1.18 -16.25
CA TRP A 816 -14.15 0.23 -16.64
C TRP A 816 -13.01 1.16 -16.20
N ILE A 817 -12.16 0.74 -15.24
CA ILE A 817 -10.99 1.48 -14.79
C ILE A 817 -9.97 1.68 -15.93
N GLY A 818 -9.85 0.71 -16.84
CA GLY A 818 -8.99 0.83 -18.03
C GLY A 818 -9.37 2.01 -18.92
N PRO A 819 -10.61 2.07 -19.42
CA PRO A 819 -11.15 3.21 -20.15
C PRO A 819 -11.04 4.54 -19.39
N LEU A 820 -11.26 4.55 -18.06
CA LEU A 820 -11.07 5.75 -17.24
C LEU A 820 -9.63 6.27 -17.36
N PHE A 821 -8.63 5.44 -17.10
CA PHE A 821 -7.23 5.88 -17.19
C PHE A 821 -6.81 6.26 -18.61
N ALA A 822 -7.34 5.59 -19.64
CA ALA A 822 -7.10 5.95 -21.03
C ALA A 822 -7.63 7.36 -21.37
N THR A 823 -8.85 7.68 -20.93
CA THR A 823 -9.45 9.02 -21.13
C THR A 823 -8.73 10.10 -20.33
N MET A 824 -8.32 9.81 -19.10
CA MET A 824 -7.46 10.70 -18.31
C MET A 824 -6.12 10.94 -19.01
N ALA A 825 -5.48 9.90 -19.55
CA ALA A 825 -4.22 10.04 -20.28
C ALA A 825 -4.36 10.93 -21.52
N VAL A 826 -5.45 10.79 -22.30
CA VAL A 826 -5.76 11.71 -23.40
C VAL A 826 -5.91 13.15 -22.91
N GLY A 827 -6.63 13.37 -21.81
CA GLY A 827 -6.80 14.70 -21.19
C GLY A 827 -5.47 15.31 -20.74
N ALA A 828 -4.60 14.52 -20.10
CA ALA A 828 -3.27 14.96 -19.68
C ALA A 828 -2.38 15.34 -20.88
N LEU A 829 -2.36 14.52 -21.93
CA LEU A 829 -1.62 14.81 -23.17
C LEU A 829 -2.11 16.09 -23.84
N TYR A 830 -3.43 16.29 -23.90
CA TYR A 830 -4.03 17.52 -24.44
C TYR A 830 -3.63 18.75 -23.61
N ALA A 831 -3.68 18.65 -22.28
CA ALA A 831 -3.27 19.74 -21.38
C ALA A 831 -1.79 20.11 -21.56
N ILE A 832 -0.89 19.13 -21.63
CA ILE A 832 0.54 19.36 -21.85
C ILE A 832 0.77 20.02 -23.22
N CYS A 833 0.10 19.57 -24.27
CA CYS A 833 0.19 20.22 -25.59
C CYS A 833 -0.26 21.69 -25.52
N LYS A 834 -1.33 22.00 -24.77
CA LYS A 834 -1.80 23.38 -24.57
C LYS A 834 -0.82 24.24 -23.78
N ILE A 835 -0.12 23.66 -22.81
CA ILE A 835 0.96 24.33 -22.08
C ILE A 835 2.12 24.65 -23.03
N ILE A 836 2.52 23.71 -23.89
CA ILE A 836 3.56 23.95 -24.91
C ILE A 836 3.12 25.07 -25.88
N ASP A 837 1.87 25.05 -26.36
CA ASP A 837 1.31 26.11 -27.19
C ASP A 837 1.39 27.48 -26.48
N LEU A 838 1.02 27.55 -25.20
CA LEU A 838 1.05 28.77 -24.39
C LEU A 838 2.49 29.29 -24.20
N LEU A 839 3.42 28.41 -23.84
CA LEU A 839 4.85 28.76 -23.68
C LEU A 839 5.42 29.30 -25.00
N THR A 840 4.97 28.77 -26.13
CA THR A 840 5.36 29.25 -27.46
C THR A 840 4.88 30.66 -27.72
N ILE A 841 3.61 30.96 -27.41
CA ILE A 841 3.04 32.30 -27.56
C ILE A 841 3.81 33.30 -26.70
N LEU A 842 4.10 32.94 -25.44
CA LEU A 842 4.89 33.78 -24.55
C LEU A 842 6.31 34.01 -25.09
N ALA A 843 7.00 32.95 -25.53
CA ALA A 843 8.35 33.06 -26.10
C ALA A 843 8.41 33.95 -27.35
N ARG A 844 7.39 33.89 -28.22
CA ARG A 844 7.29 34.77 -29.40
C ARG A 844 7.15 36.24 -29.00
N ASN A 845 6.39 36.53 -27.97
CA ASN A 845 6.22 37.90 -27.47
C ASN A 845 7.52 38.46 -26.87
N PHE A 846 8.33 37.61 -26.22
CA PHE A 846 9.62 38.01 -25.64
C PHE A 846 10.76 38.15 -26.67
N VAL A 847 10.73 37.40 -27.78
CA VAL A 847 11.83 37.34 -28.77
C VAL A 847 11.58 38.20 -30.02
N SER A 848 10.62 39.13 -29.95
CA SER A 848 10.32 40.09 -31.03
C SER A 848 11.61 40.72 -31.62
N GLY A 849 12.00 40.31 -32.83
CA GLY A 849 13.03 40.98 -33.63
C GLY A 849 14.27 40.20 -34.09
N ARG A 850 14.49 38.92 -33.73
CA ARG A 850 15.64 38.13 -34.26
C ARG A 850 15.19 36.92 -35.08
N SER A 851 15.16 37.03 -36.41
CA SER A 851 15.04 35.87 -37.29
C SER A 851 16.38 35.12 -37.34
N VAL A 852 16.38 33.89 -36.83
CA VAL A 852 17.54 33.00 -36.94
C VAL A 852 17.54 32.42 -38.35
N LYS A 853 18.38 32.97 -39.25
CA LYS A 853 18.54 32.43 -40.60
C LYS A 853 19.16 31.04 -40.55
N ARG A 854 18.55 30.07 -41.25
CA ARG A 854 19.10 28.72 -41.46
C ARG A 854 20.43 28.83 -42.22
N SER A 855 21.52 28.31 -41.66
CA SER A 855 22.77 28.15 -42.40
C SER A 855 22.53 27.26 -43.62
N THR A 856 23.03 27.65 -44.79
CA THR A 856 22.89 26.93 -46.06
C THR A 856 23.75 25.65 -46.11
N THR A 857 24.70 25.48 -45.20
CA THR A 857 25.52 24.27 -45.06
C THR A 857 24.81 23.23 -44.18
N ARG A 858 24.46 22.07 -44.76
CA ARG A 858 23.95 20.91 -44.01
C ARG A 858 25.11 20.26 -43.22
N VAL A 859 25.28 20.66 -41.96
CA VAL A 859 26.18 19.98 -41.02
C VAL A 859 25.38 18.93 -40.27
N PHE A 860 25.75 17.65 -40.40
CA PHE A 860 25.08 16.56 -39.69
C PHE A 860 25.27 16.70 -38.17
N ILE A 861 26.52 16.68 -37.71
CA ILE A 861 26.93 17.00 -36.34
C ILE A 861 28.21 17.85 -36.42
N ASP A 862 28.24 18.98 -35.71
CA ASP A 862 29.42 19.86 -35.65
C ASP A 862 30.52 19.22 -34.79
N ARG A 863 31.80 19.44 -35.12
CA ARG A 863 32.97 18.91 -34.40
C ARG A 863 32.93 19.20 -32.90
N TYR A 864 32.45 20.40 -32.52
CA TYR A 864 32.31 20.78 -31.12
C TYR A 864 31.22 19.99 -30.40
N ARG A 865 30.15 19.60 -31.12
CA ARG A 865 29.08 18.77 -30.56
C ARG A 865 29.46 17.30 -30.47
N ILE A 866 30.24 16.78 -31.42
CA ILE A 866 30.86 15.45 -31.30
C ILE A 866 31.72 15.42 -30.02
N LEU A 867 32.56 16.45 -29.81
CA LEU A 867 33.34 16.58 -28.58
C LEU A 867 32.45 16.64 -27.33
N SER A 868 31.37 17.43 -27.33
CA SER A 868 30.42 17.46 -26.21
C SER A 868 29.74 16.11 -25.97
N CYS A 869 29.38 15.36 -27.02
CA CYS A 869 28.81 14.02 -26.90
C CYS A 869 29.81 13.03 -26.32
N CYS A 870 31.08 13.08 -26.77
CA CYS A 870 32.17 12.27 -26.21
C CYS A 870 32.44 12.61 -24.74
N LEU A 871 32.46 13.90 -24.38
CA LEU A 871 32.62 14.36 -22.99
C LEU A 871 31.45 13.91 -22.11
N LEU A 872 30.21 14.01 -22.59
CA LEU A 872 29.03 13.55 -21.86
C LEU A 872 29.05 12.03 -21.69
N ALA A 873 29.39 11.28 -22.74
CA ALA A 873 29.52 9.82 -22.67
C ALA A 873 30.65 9.40 -21.72
N ALA A 874 31.80 10.06 -21.76
CA ALA A 874 32.88 9.84 -20.80
C ALA A 874 32.43 10.18 -19.37
N GLY A 875 31.73 11.30 -19.18
CA GLY A 875 31.12 11.65 -17.90
C GLY A 875 30.21 10.54 -17.39
N VAL A 876 29.39 9.93 -18.26
CA VAL A 876 28.53 8.79 -17.88
C VAL A 876 29.31 7.54 -17.52
N VAL A 877 30.42 7.25 -18.20
CA VAL A 877 31.26 6.09 -17.88
C VAL A 877 31.96 6.28 -16.54
N PHE A 878 32.41 7.49 -16.21
CA PHE A 878 33.29 7.73 -15.07
C PHE A 878 32.61 8.30 -13.83
N TYR A 879 31.50 9.02 -13.94
CA TYR A 879 30.99 9.82 -12.82
C TYR A 879 29.47 9.98 -12.74
N ILE A 880 28.82 10.49 -13.80
CA ILE A 880 27.40 10.84 -13.75
C ILE A 880 26.48 9.68 -14.17
N PRO A 881 25.33 9.48 -13.52
CA PRO A 881 24.36 8.50 -13.99
C PRO A 881 23.80 8.91 -15.36
N TYR A 882 23.52 7.93 -16.23
CA TYR A 882 22.96 8.20 -17.57
C TYR A 882 21.63 8.98 -17.53
N GLN A 883 20.89 8.87 -16.43
CA GLN A 883 19.66 9.62 -16.17
C GLN A 883 19.87 11.14 -16.15
N LEU A 884 21.00 11.60 -15.60
CA LEU A 884 21.34 13.02 -15.61
C LEU A 884 21.65 13.48 -17.04
N ALA A 885 22.41 12.68 -17.80
CA ALA A 885 22.64 12.93 -19.22
C ALA A 885 21.34 12.97 -20.02
N TYR A 886 20.38 12.11 -19.68
CA TYR A 886 19.04 12.12 -20.27
C TYR A 886 18.30 13.44 -20.02
N VAL A 887 18.27 13.94 -18.77
CA VAL A 887 17.65 15.24 -18.45
C VAL A 887 18.31 16.38 -19.24
N ILE A 888 19.63 16.37 -19.37
CA ILE A 888 20.35 17.34 -20.22
C ILE A 888 19.87 17.25 -21.68
N CYS A 889 19.71 16.04 -22.21
CA CYS A 889 19.14 15.83 -23.55
C CYS A 889 17.70 16.36 -23.68
N VAL A 890 16.84 16.20 -22.65
CA VAL A 890 15.49 16.78 -22.67
C VAL A 890 15.55 18.31 -22.75
N VAL A 891 16.43 18.95 -21.99
CA VAL A 891 16.62 20.41 -22.01
C VAL A 891 17.12 20.88 -23.38
N ILE A 892 18.08 20.16 -23.98
CA ILE A 892 18.57 20.47 -25.34
C ILE A 892 17.45 20.29 -26.37
N GLN A 893 16.63 19.24 -26.25
CA GLN A 893 15.50 18.99 -27.14
C GLN A 893 14.43 20.09 -26.99
N LEU A 894 14.14 20.54 -25.76
CA LEU A 894 13.25 21.67 -25.50
C LEU A 894 13.76 22.95 -26.16
N GLY A 895 15.05 23.28 -25.98
CA GLY A 895 15.69 24.41 -26.64
C GLY A 895 15.68 24.29 -28.17
N THR A 896 15.79 23.07 -28.70
CA THR A 896 15.67 22.80 -30.14
C THR A 896 14.26 23.05 -30.65
N CYS A 897 13.23 22.57 -29.96
CA CYS A 897 11.83 22.88 -30.28
C CYS A 897 11.59 24.39 -30.31
N LEU A 898 12.04 25.14 -29.29
CA LEU A 898 11.90 26.60 -29.24
C LEU A 898 12.60 27.29 -30.43
N ARG A 899 13.80 26.85 -30.81
CA ARG A 899 14.53 27.38 -31.98
C ARG A 899 13.82 27.09 -33.29
N VAL A 900 13.30 25.87 -33.49
CA VAL A 900 12.52 25.51 -34.68
C VAL A 900 11.26 26.36 -34.79
N MET A 901 10.57 26.58 -33.66
CA MET A 901 9.33 27.38 -33.57
C MET A 901 9.49 28.87 -33.88
N LEU A 902 10.65 29.43 -33.56
CA LEU A 902 10.99 30.85 -33.75
C LEU A 902 11.71 31.11 -35.09
N GLY A 903 12.47 30.14 -35.59
CA GLY A 903 13.41 30.33 -36.71
C GLY A 903 13.02 29.69 -38.04
N THR A 904 12.05 28.76 -38.08
CA THR A 904 11.74 28.01 -39.31
C THR A 904 10.24 27.89 -39.60
N GLU A 905 9.86 27.91 -40.88
CA GLU A 905 8.49 27.64 -41.33
C GLU A 905 8.22 26.14 -41.62
N ASP A 906 9.21 25.27 -41.41
CA ASP A 906 9.10 23.83 -41.67
C ASP A 906 8.21 23.14 -40.63
N LYS A 907 6.94 22.96 -40.99
CA LYS A 907 5.93 22.31 -40.14
C LYS A 907 6.26 20.85 -39.85
N ASN A 908 6.92 20.13 -40.76
CA ASN A 908 7.27 18.72 -40.54
C ASN A 908 8.31 18.60 -39.44
N LEU A 909 9.37 19.41 -39.54
CA LEU A 909 10.45 19.46 -38.55
C LEU A 909 9.92 19.87 -37.17
N LEU A 910 9.02 20.86 -37.12
CA LEU A 910 8.40 21.30 -35.88
C LEU A 910 7.59 20.17 -35.22
N ASN A 911 6.67 19.57 -35.96
CA ASN A 911 5.78 18.53 -35.44
C ASN A 911 6.57 17.30 -34.98
N TYR A 912 7.62 16.91 -35.70
CA TYR A 912 8.52 15.82 -35.31
C TYR A 912 9.23 16.08 -33.98
N ASN A 913 9.87 17.25 -33.85
CA ASN A 913 10.63 17.59 -32.64
C ASN A 913 9.72 17.73 -31.39
N VAL A 914 8.51 18.27 -31.57
CA VAL A 914 7.51 18.37 -30.48
C VAL A 914 7.01 16.98 -30.06
N SER A 915 6.73 16.08 -31.02
CA SER A 915 6.35 14.69 -30.71
C SER A 915 7.42 13.96 -29.90
N LEU A 916 8.70 14.10 -30.28
CA LEU A 916 9.81 13.51 -29.52
C LEU A 916 9.96 14.14 -28.14
N LEU A 917 9.83 15.47 -28.03
CA LEU A 917 9.87 16.14 -26.74
C LEU A 917 8.78 15.62 -25.79
N LEU A 918 7.55 15.42 -26.27
CA LEU A 918 6.46 14.86 -25.46
C LEU A 918 6.80 13.46 -24.95
N LEU A 919 7.33 12.58 -25.80
CA LEU A 919 7.76 11.24 -25.40
C LEU A 919 8.89 11.28 -24.37
N MET A 920 9.83 12.22 -24.54
CA MET A 920 10.95 12.40 -23.62
C MET A 920 10.50 12.96 -22.26
N LEU A 921 9.52 13.86 -22.21
CA LEU A 921 9.02 14.44 -20.94
C LEU A 921 8.37 13.38 -20.04
N PHE A 922 7.63 12.43 -20.60
CA PHE A 922 7.03 11.34 -19.80
C PHE A 922 8.06 10.32 -19.32
N THR A 923 9.04 9.99 -20.15
CA THR A 923 10.13 9.10 -19.74
C THR A 923 11.04 9.78 -18.72
N MET A 924 11.23 11.10 -18.80
CA MET A 924 11.97 11.88 -17.80
C MET A 924 11.37 11.74 -16.40
N ALA A 925 10.04 11.69 -16.28
CA ALA A 925 9.38 11.50 -14.99
C ALA A 925 9.73 10.16 -14.31
N ILE A 926 10.12 9.14 -15.10
CA ILE A 926 10.57 7.83 -14.62
C ILE A 926 12.02 7.91 -14.10
N GLU A 927 12.86 8.75 -14.71
CA GLU A 927 14.31 8.84 -14.41
C GLU A 927 14.67 9.83 -13.29
N ILE A 928 13.81 10.81 -13.00
CA ILE A 928 14.02 11.82 -11.94
C ILE A 928 14.35 11.22 -10.57
N PRO A 929 13.66 10.17 -10.08
CA PRO A 929 13.92 9.59 -8.77
C PRO A 929 15.38 9.15 -8.57
N THR A 930 16.00 8.51 -9.56
CA THR A 930 17.41 8.08 -9.49
C THR A 930 18.37 9.27 -9.42
N ILE A 931 18.04 10.37 -10.10
CA ILE A 931 18.83 11.61 -10.03
C ILE A 931 18.78 12.23 -8.64
N ILE A 932 17.62 12.19 -7.99
CA ILE A 932 17.47 12.66 -6.60
C ILE A 932 18.40 11.87 -5.67
N VAL A 933 18.47 10.54 -5.83
CA VAL A 933 19.39 9.69 -5.05
C VAL A 933 20.85 10.07 -5.30
N PHE A 934 21.23 10.28 -6.57
CA PHE A 934 22.59 10.68 -6.92
C PHE A 934 22.98 12.02 -6.29
N LEU A 935 22.13 13.04 -6.43
CA LEU A 935 22.40 14.38 -5.88
C LEU A 935 22.52 14.37 -4.36
N HIS A 936 21.75 13.52 -3.68
CA HIS A 936 21.83 13.30 -2.24
C HIS A 936 23.15 12.66 -1.81
N ASN A 937 23.61 11.61 -2.50
CA ASN A 937 24.91 11.00 -2.19
C ASN A 937 26.07 11.98 -2.38
N VAL A 938 26.01 12.80 -3.44
CA VAL A 938 27.01 13.85 -3.69
C VAL A 938 26.99 14.91 -2.58
N SER A 939 25.82 15.32 -2.09
CA SER A 939 25.74 16.33 -1.02
C SER A 939 26.28 15.83 0.33
N ILE A 940 26.28 14.52 0.56
CA ILE A 940 26.86 13.88 1.76
C ILE A 940 28.37 13.60 1.59
N GLY A 941 28.94 13.88 0.41
CA GLY A 941 30.36 13.62 0.13
C GLY A 941 30.67 12.14 -0.13
N TRP A 942 29.66 11.34 -0.52
CA TRP A 942 29.83 9.94 -0.89
C TRP A 942 29.91 9.79 -2.41
N GLU A 943 31.13 9.70 -2.93
CA GLU A 943 31.43 9.70 -4.38
C GLU A 943 31.39 8.30 -5.03
N ALA A 944 30.88 7.27 -4.35
CA ALA A 944 30.89 5.91 -4.89
C ALA A 944 30.14 5.83 -6.24
N THR A 945 30.82 5.26 -7.23
CA THR A 945 30.31 5.14 -8.60
C THR A 945 29.23 4.07 -8.71
N PHE A 946 28.03 4.43 -9.19
CA PHE A 946 26.93 3.51 -9.45
C PHE A 946 27.17 2.64 -10.70
N ASN A 947 27.79 1.48 -10.53
CA ASN A 947 28.18 0.59 -11.64
C ASN A 947 27.05 0.25 -12.65
N SER A 948 25.78 0.11 -12.23
CA SER A 948 24.66 -0.20 -13.14
C SER A 948 24.12 1.01 -13.90
N HIS A 949 24.40 2.24 -13.45
CA HIS A 949 23.93 3.49 -14.06
C HIS A 949 25.01 4.23 -14.86
N HIS A 950 26.24 3.71 -14.88
CA HIS A 950 27.35 4.18 -15.71
C HIS A 950 27.46 3.45 -17.04
N ASN A 951 26.31 3.04 -17.60
CA ASN A 951 26.23 2.42 -18.91
C ASN A 951 25.98 3.48 -20.00
N SER A 952 27.05 3.90 -20.69
CA SER A 952 26.94 4.87 -21.78
C SER A 952 26.11 4.35 -22.97
N MET A 953 26.02 3.04 -23.19
CA MET A 953 25.17 2.46 -24.25
C MET A 953 23.68 2.68 -23.97
N SER A 954 23.29 2.86 -22.71
CA SER A 954 21.91 3.17 -22.31
C SER A 954 21.47 4.60 -22.67
N ILE A 955 22.36 5.45 -23.16
CA ILE A 955 22.05 6.86 -23.46
C ILE A 955 22.69 7.40 -24.75
N LEU A 956 23.75 6.77 -25.25
CA LEU A 956 24.48 7.20 -26.44
C LEU A 956 23.57 7.40 -27.68
N PRO A 957 22.65 6.47 -28.03
CA PRO A 957 21.71 6.71 -29.12
C PRO A 957 20.86 7.97 -28.95
N ILE A 958 20.40 8.23 -27.73
CA ILE A 958 19.58 9.41 -27.41
C ILE A 958 20.40 10.69 -27.56
N VAL A 959 21.62 10.72 -27.01
CA VAL A 959 22.55 11.86 -27.13
C VAL A 959 22.83 12.17 -28.59
N MET A 960 23.12 11.15 -29.39
CA MET A 960 23.43 11.29 -30.82
C MET A 960 22.23 11.80 -31.62
N LEU A 961 21.02 11.27 -31.37
CA LEU A 961 19.81 11.76 -32.03
C LEU A 961 19.50 13.21 -31.66
N VAL A 962 19.54 13.56 -30.38
CA VAL A 962 19.26 14.94 -29.91
C VAL A 962 20.29 15.92 -30.47
N SER A 963 21.55 15.51 -30.54
CA SER A 963 22.62 16.29 -31.19
C SER A 963 22.33 16.52 -32.68
N SER A 964 21.88 15.49 -33.41
CA SER A 964 21.45 15.63 -34.81
C SER A 964 20.22 16.54 -34.96
N ASN A 965 19.18 16.34 -34.15
CA ASN A 965 17.95 17.13 -34.15
C ASN A 965 18.23 18.62 -33.88
N SER A 966 19.21 18.90 -33.01
CA SER A 966 19.63 20.26 -32.67
C SER A 966 20.33 21.00 -33.83
N ASN A 967 20.59 20.34 -34.96
CA ASN A 967 20.99 20.90 -36.26
C ASN A 967 19.83 20.91 -37.28
N PHE A 968 18.60 20.72 -36.83
CA PHE A 968 17.39 20.69 -37.66
C PHE A 968 17.35 19.51 -38.64
N ASN A 969 17.99 18.40 -38.30
CA ASN A 969 17.89 17.15 -39.05
C ASN A 969 16.61 16.40 -38.66
N MET A 970 16.04 15.68 -39.64
CA MET A 970 14.89 14.81 -39.47
C MET A 970 15.15 13.50 -40.22
N PRO A 971 14.83 12.33 -39.63
CA PRO A 971 14.99 11.06 -40.31
C PRO A 971 14.05 10.98 -41.52
N HIS A 972 14.55 10.43 -42.63
CA HIS A 972 13.76 10.13 -43.81
C HIS A 972 13.97 8.67 -44.18
N PHE A 973 12.87 7.92 -44.24
CA PHE A 973 12.88 6.51 -44.62
C PHE A 973 12.38 6.40 -46.06
N GLY A 974 13.17 5.79 -46.94
CA GLY A 974 12.81 5.63 -48.35
C GLY A 974 11.54 4.76 -48.54
N LYS A 975 10.82 4.97 -49.65
CA LYS A 975 9.54 4.29 -49.94
C LYS A 975 9.63 2.75 -50.05
N SER A 976 10.82 2.18 -50.25
CA SER A 976 11.07 0.74 -50.33
C SER A 976 11.79 0.17 -49.10
N SER A 977 12.03 0.96 -48.05
CA SER A 977 12.87 0.53 -46.94
C SER A 977 12.11 -0.22 -45.85
N ILE A 978 12.70 -1.32 -45.38
CA ILE A 978 12.29 -2.09 -44.19
C ILE A 978 12.24 -1.18 -42.94
N ASP A 979 12.96 -0.06 -42.96
CA ASP A 979 13.09 0.87 -41.83
C ASP A 979 11.77 1.47 -41.35
N TRP A 980 10.81 1.67 -42.27
CA TRP A 980 9.48 2.17 -41.94
C TRP A 980 8.68 1.16 -41.08
N HIS A 981 8.73 -0.11 -41.46
CA HIS A 981 8.10 -1.18 -40.71
C HIS A 981 8.78 -1.38 -39.35
N ALA A 982 10.11 -1.26 -39.31
CA ALA A 982 10.88 -1.37 -38.08
C ALA A 982 10.52 -0.28 -37.06
N ILE A 983 10.49 1.01 -37.46
CA ILE A 983 10.14 2.09 -36.52
C ILE A 983 8.70 1.96 -36.01
N SER A 984 7.77 1.56 -36.88
CA SER A 984 6.38 1.29 -36.48
C SER A 984 6.26 0.13 -35.49
N ALA A 985 7.01 -0.96 -35.75
CA ALA A 985 7.02 -2.12 -34.88
C ALA A 985 7.62 -1.80 -33.51
N LEU A 986 8.72 -1.03 -33.45
CA LEU A 986 9.35 -0.60 -32.20
C LEU A 986 8.44 0.30 -31.37
N LEU A 987 7.79 1.28 -32.00
CA LEU A 987 6.84 2.17 -31.31
C LEU A 987 5.55 1.44 -30.90
N GLY A 988 5.05 0.53 -31.75
CA GLY A 988 3.93 -0.35 -31.41
C GLY A 988 4.26 -1.27 -30.23
N TYR A 989 5.46 -1.83 -30.21
CA TYR A 989 5.97 -2.61 -29.09
C TYR A 989 6.08 -1.77 -27.81
N MET A 990 6.64 -0.56 -27.88
CA MET A 990 6.69 0.37 -26.74
C MET A 990 5.28 0.68 -26.22
N SER A 991 4.31 0.88 -27.11
CA SER A 991 2.91 1.11 -26.75
C SER A 991 2.30 -0.08 -26.00
N ILE A 992 2.45 -1.29 -26.53
CA ILE A 992 1.93 -2.53 -25.93
C ILE A 992 2.64 -2.83 -24.61
N PHE A 993 3.96 -2.70 -24.57
CA PHE A 993 4.77 -2.93 -23.38
C PHE A 993 4.36 -1.98 -22.25
N SER A 994 4.29 -0.68 -22.55
CA SER A 994 3.89 0.35 -21.59
C SER A 994 2.45 0.14 -21.08
N LEU A 995 1.57 -0.46 -21.88
CA LEU A 995 0.21 -0.76 -21.45
C LEU A 995 0.11 -2.01 -20.58
N ILE A 996 0.74 -3.12 -21.00
CA ILE A 996 0.56 -4.44 -20.38
C ILE A 996 1.57 -4.67 -19.25
N TYR A 997 2.83 -4.29 -19.42
CA TYR A 997 3.91 -4.58 -18.45
C TYR A 997 4.37 -3.35 -17.69
N GLY A 998 4.09 -2.15 -18.22
CA GLY A 998 4.67 -0.88 -17.77
C GLY A 998 4.40 -0.56 -16.30
N ILE A 999 3.20 -0.79 -15.77
CA ILE A 999 2.87 -0.46 -14.36
C ILE A 999 3.80 -1.17 -13.37
N ARG A 1000 4.21 -2.41 -13.65
CA ARG A 1000 5.12 -3.18 -12.79
C ARG A 1000 6.58 -3.13 -13.24
N ASN A 1001 6.89 -2.52 -14.39
CA ASN A 1001 8.24 -2.51 -14.97
C ASN A 1001 8.56 -1.17 -15.67
N LEU A 1002 8.28 -0.03 -15.02
CA LEU A 1002 8.41 1.29 -15.63
C LEU A 1002 9.84 1.60 -16.12
N TYR A 1003 10.86 1.16 -15.38
CA TYR A 1003 12.27 1.37 -15.75
C TYR A 1003 12.62 0.86 -17.15
N TRP A 1004 11.92 -0.17 -17.66
CA TRP A 1004 12.22 -0.76 -18.96
C TRP A 1004 11.81 0.13 -20.14
N ILE A 1005 10.91 1.08 -19.92
CA ILE A 1005 10.44 2.03 -20.94
C ILE A 1005 11.60 2.85 -21.50
N HIS A 1006 12.58 3.24 -20.67
CA HIS A 1006 13.78 3.95 -21.13
C HIS A 1006 14.64 3.13 -22.08
N TYR A 1007 14.82 1.83 -21.82
CA TYR A 1007 15.59 0.96 -22.71
C TYR A 1007 14.92 0.80 -24.07
N ILE A 1008 13.58 0.67 -24.10
CA ILE A 1008 12.83 0.65 -25.36
C ILE A 1008 12.96 2.00 -26.09
N LEU A 1009 12.86 3.12 -25.36
CA LEU A 1009 13.07 4.46 -25.92
C LEU A 1009 14.46 4.59 -26.55
N ASN A 1010 15.50 4.11 -25.88
CA ASN A 1010 16.87 4.16 -26.37
C ASN A 1010 17.04 3.37 -27.68
N ILE A 1011 16.40 2.20 -27.80
CA ILE A 1011 16.37 1.41 -29.04
C ILE A 1011 15.63 2.15 -30.17
N VAL A 1012 14.47 2.76 -29.86
CA VAL A 1012 13.72 3.60 -30.81
C VAL A 1012 14.59 4.75 -31.31
N PHE A 1013 15.30 5.45 -30.41
CA PHE A 1013 16.15 6.58 -30.73
C PHE A 1013 17.37 6.15 -31.56
N CYS A 1014 17.91 4.95 -31.31
CA CYS A 1014 18.95 4.35 -32.15
C CYS A 1014 18.49 4.19 -33.61
N TRP A 1015 17.27 3.69 -33.82
CA TRP A 1015 16.73 3.52 -35.17
C TRP A 1015 16.44 4.85 -35.86
N LEU A 1016 15.92 5.83 -35.12
CA LEU A 1016 15.72 7.20 -35.63
C LEU A 1016 17.03 7.89 -35.99
N PHE A 1017 18.09 7.67 -35.20
CA PHE A 1017 19.42 8.20 -35.49
C PHE A 1017 20.00 7.57 -36.76
N TYR A 1018 19.90 6.25 -36.91
CA TYR A 1018 20.27 5.53 -38.14
C TYR A 1018 19.55 6.11 -39.36
N GLY A 1019 18.23 6.32 -39.29
CA GLY A 1019 17.45 6.94 -40.38
C GLY A 1019 17.89 8.37 -40.69
N SER A 1020 18.38 9.12 -39.70
CA SER A 1020 18.94 10.46 -39.91
C SER A 1020 20.29 10.41 -40.63
N ILE A 1021 21.15 9.44 -40.27
CA ILE A 1021 22.44 9.20 -40.95
C ILE A 1021 22.19 8.84 -42.41
N MET A 1022 21.32 7.87 -42.69
CA MET A 1022 21.07 7.42 -44.06
C MET A 1022 20.50 8.53 -44.92
N ASN A 1023 19.62 9.37 -44.38
CA ASN A 1023 19.13 10.55 -45.09
C ASN A 1023 20.26 11.56 -45.40
N TYR A 1024 21.20 11.74 -44.48
CA TYR A 1024 22.34 12.63 -44.70
C TYR A 1024 23.32 12.07 -45.75
N VAL A 1025 23.66 10.79 -45.66
CA VAL A 1025 24.54 10.09 -46.62
C VAL A 1025 23.94 10.09 -48.02
N ASN A 1026 22.62 9.86 -48.16
CA ASN A 1026 21.95 9.90 -49.46
C ASN A 1026 21.78 11.32 -50.04
N ALA A 1027 21.99 12.36 -49.23
CA ALA A 1027 21.87 13.77 -49.65
C ALA A 1027 23.21 14.43 -49.99
N ILE A 1028 24.33 13.79 -49.62
CA ILE A 1028 25.69 14.06 -50.12
C ILE A 1028 25.85 13.30 -51.42
#